data_AF-A0A7W6EQS9-F1
#
_entry.id   AF-A0A7W6EQS9-F1
#
_cell.length_a   1.000
_cell.length_b   1.000
_cell.length_c   1.000
_cell.angle_alpha   90.00
_cell.angle_beta   90.00
_cell.angle_gamma   90.00
#
_symmetry.space_group_name_H-M   'P 1'
#
loop_
_entity.id
_entity.type
_entity.pdbx_description
1 polymer ?
#
loop_
_entity_poly.entity_id
_entity_poly.type
_entity_poly.pdbx_seq_one_letter_code
_entity_poly.pdbx_strand_id
1 'polypeptide(L)'
;MKKGIAYSLIVLLTSVLAGQAQNRPMTEEDYYRIVTLPIPETVQLEVGGLAVLPDGRLAASTRRGEVWMITNPYLKGSGQPSYKRFAHGLHEPLGLLYRPDGSFLLSQRGEITHLVDSDNDGVADIYESFYKWPLSGNYHEYSYGPVQAPNGDLLVTLNLDWIGRGASLAKWRGWLLKFDDKANMTPIATGLRSPAGYVALQNGDMFYTENQGDWVGSGRMTHLESGDFAGNPAGLRWSQEPESPVKLKTEDIPDTGEPLYEVAKRVPGLKAPAVWFPHTLMGISTSDIREDMTKGAFGPFEGQLFVGDQGHSKIMRVMLEKVKGRWQGICFPFREGFQSGILRMVWGLDGSMFVGQTSRGWSATGKDNFGIQRLVWTGKTPFEMKTVKATPDGFEVEFTLPVDKKTAQDAASYQFNTFTYKYHRTYGSPIIRASERVIKHIQVADNGLKARIVLDSLKLGYIHEIKAEGIRSAAGLALLHNVGYYTLNEIPDGEKIPTSQWNVVAPAQMADANAHAGHTMPAATTTTPAKASNSPKRVIEQPANWSNGPDQVIILGTKPGLKFDITDVQVKAGSKIKWVFNNNDDMLHNCVLVKPGTANPTGEAAIKLGLKGSDMQYVPKSANVLFHTNILQPETSETIYFVAPSEPGDYTFLCTFPGHHTLMQGKMKVTK
;
A
#
# COMPACT_ATOMS: atom_id res chain seq x y z
N MET A 1 67.42 -45.55 6.47
CA MET A 1 66.89 -44.84 5.28
C MET A 1 65.58 -44.18 5.67
N LYS A 2 65.43 -42.89 5.32
CA LYS A 2 64.48 -41.93 5.91
C LYS A 2 63.01 -42.28 5.66
N LYS A 3 62.19 -42.28 6.71
CA LYS A 3 61.10 -41.30 6.98
C LYS A 3 60.27 -41.80 8.17
N GLY A 4 60.15 -40.98 9.21
CA GLY A 4 59.30 -41.30 10.34
C GLY A 4 59.34 -40.25 11.44
N ILE A 5 58.21 -39.54 11.58
CA ILE A 5 57.59 -39.11 12.84
C ILE A 5 58.26 -37.94 13.58
N ALA A 6 57.61 -36.77 13.50
CA ALA A 6 57.60 -35.78 14.58
C ALA A 6 56.14 -35.35 14.79
N TYR A 7 55.51 -35.91 15.83
CA TYR A 7 54.19 -35.50 16.32
C TYR A 7 54.35 -34.38 17.35
N SER A 8 53.58 -33.31 17.13
CA SER A 8 52.77 -32.58 18.11
C SER A 8 53.43 -32.00 19.36
N LEU A 9 53.69 -30.70 19.29
CA LEU A 9 53.42 -29.78 20.39
C LEU A 9 52.99 -28.43 19.79
N ILE A 10 51.75 -28.03 20.07
CA ILE A 10 51.19 -26.65 20.15
C ILE A 10 49.67 -26.84 20.15
N VAL A 11 49.11 -26.98 21.34
CA VAL A 11 47.71 -26.65 21.64
C VAL A 11 47.80 -25.53 22.66
N LEU A 12 47.36 -24.34 22.27
CA LEU A 12 46.84 -23.22 23.08
C LEU A 12 47.18 -21.91 22.35
N LEU A 13 46.33 -21.51 21.41
CA LEU A 13 46.06 -20.12 21.02
C LEU A 13 45.03 -20.11 19.89
N THR A 14 43.78 -20.44 20.21
CA THR A 14 42.63 -20.03 19.38
C THR A 14 41.75 -19.12 20.22
N SER A 15 42.15 -17.86 20.20
CA SER A 15 41.28 -16.70 20.01
C SER A 15 39.92 -16.73 20.71
N VAL A 16 39.92 -16.08 21.88
CA VAL A 16 38.83 -15.21 22.35
C VAL A 16 38.53 -14.18 21.25
N LEU A 17 37.61 -14.50 20.35
CA LEU A 17 36.95 -13.57 19.42
C LEU A 17 35.47 -13.96 19.29
N ALA A 18 34.79 -14.07 20.43
CA ALA A 18 33.34 -14.16 20.50
C ALA A 18 32.87 -13.12 21.51
N GLY A 19 32.88 -11.85 21.10
CA GLY A 19 32.53 -10.76 22.02
C GLY A 19 32.36 -9.36 21.44
N GLN A 20 32.45 -9.17 20.12
CA GLN A 20 32.21 -7.86 19.50
C GLN A 20 31.60 -8.02 18.12
N ALA A 21 30.28 -8.18 18.03
CA ALA A 21 29.53 -7.93 16.79
C ALA A 21 28.01 -7.81 17.02
N GLN A 22 27.56 -6.79 17.75
CA GLN A 22 26.21 -6.23 17.54
C GLN A 22 26.07 -4.83 18.18
N ASN A 23 26.86 -3.87 17.69
CA ASN A 23 26.75 -2.46 18.11
C ASN A 23 25.71 -1.66 17.30
N ARG A 24 24.92 -2.30 16.43
CA ARG A 24 23.86 -1.62 15.66
C ARG A 24 22.49 -2.25 15.91
N PRO A 25 21.39 -1.46 15.86
CA PRO A 25 20.04 -1.99 15.85
C PRO A 25 19.83 -3.01 14.72
N MET A 26 19.02 -4.02 15.00
CA MET A 26 18.58 -4.99 14.00
C MET A 26 17.62 -4.31 13.01
N THR A 27 17.72 -4.70 11.75
CA THR A 27 16.95 -4.16 10.63
C THR A 27 16.21 -5.28 9.91
N GLU A 28 15.30 -4.94 8.99
CA GLU A 28 14.52 -5.93 8.25
C GLU A 28 15.44 -6.91 7.47
N GLU A 29 16.53 -6.41 6.88
CA GLU A 29 17.51 -7.19 6.10
C GLU A 29 18.20 -8.28 6.93
N ASP A 30 18.30 -8.10 8.25
CA ASP A 30 18.87 -9.10 9.14
C ASP A 30 17.99 -10.35 9.27
N TYR A 31 16.69 -10.24 8.93
CA TYR A 31 15.69 -11.29 9.04
C TYR A 31 15.16 -11.75 7.68
N TYR A 32 14.95 -10.83 6.75
CA TYR A 32 14.40 -11.05 5.41
C TYR A 32 15.24 -10.34 4.35
N ARG A 33 16.04 -11.12 3.61
CA ARG A 33 16.95 -10.59 2.59
C ARG A 33 16.24 -10.43 1.25
N ILE A 34 16.54 -9.35 0.57
CA ILE A 34 16.11 -9.15 -0.82
C ILE A 34 17.24 -9.59 -1.75
N VAL A 35 16.97 -10.56 -2.62
CA VAL A 35 17.91 -11.08 -3.60
C VAL A 35 17.45 -10.69 -5.00
N THR A 36 18.22 -9.84 -5.69
CA THR A 36 17.92 -9.45 -7.07
C THR A 36 18.28 -10.55 -8.05
N LEU A 37 17.36 -10.89 -8.95
CA LEU A 37 17.65 -11.75 -10.09
C LEU A 37 18.24 -10.88 -11.21
N PRO A 38 19.43 -11.21 -11.74
CA PRO A 38 20.00 -10.51 -12.88
C PRO A 38 19.11 -10.66 -14.12
N ILE A 39 18.78 -9.55 -14.77
CA ILE A 39 17.97 -9.50 -16.00
C ILE A 39 18.86 -9.00 -17.14
N PRO A 40 18.90 -9.66 -18.30
CA PRO A 40 19.63 -9.16 -19.47
C PRO A 40 19.11 -7.78 -19.91
N GLU A 41 19.99 -6.87 -20.33
CA GLU A 41 19.62 -5.51 -20.76
C GLU A 41 18.60 -5.47 -21.91
N THR A 42 18.55 -6.52 -22.72
CA THR A 42 17.62 -6.67 -23.84
C THR A 42 16.21 -7.09 -23.42
N VAL A 43 15.98 -7.45 -22.14
CA VAL A 43 14.71 -7.93 -21.62
C VAL A 43 14.07 -6.88 -20.73
N GLN A 44 12.92 -6.34 -21.18
CA GLN A 44 12.10 -5.41 -20.38
C GLN A 44 10.96 -6.17 -19.69
N LEU A 45 11.20 -6.68 -18.48
CA LEU A 45 10.24 -7.57 -17.83
C LEU A 45 8.94 -6.89 -17.42
N GLU A 46 8.95 -5.65 -16.91
CA GLU A 46 7.76 -4.90 -16.45
C GLU A 46 6.62 -5.83 -15.96
N VAL A 47 6.89 -6.62 -14.91
CA VAL A 47 6.15 -7.86 -14.63
C VAL A 47 4.66 -7.59 -14.44
N GLY A 48 3.81 -8.29 -15.20
CA GLY A 48 2.35 -8.29 -15.09
C GLY A 48 1.76 -9.54 -14.42
N GLY A 49 2.50 -10.66 -14.44
CA GLY A 49 2.13 -11.95 -13.85
C GLY A 49 3.34 -12.81 -13.56
N LEU A 50 3.26 -13.69 -12.56
CA LEU A 50 4.31 -14.64 -12.21
C LEU A 50 3.71 -16.03 -11.98
N ALA A 51 4.39 -17.08 -12.43
CA ALA A 51 4.04 -18.46 -12.16
C ALA A 51 5.29 -19.30 -11.88
N VAL A 52 5.33 -20.01 -10.75
CA VAL A 52 6.39 -20.97 -10.44
C VAL A 52 6.01 -22.32 -11.02
N LEU A 53 6.90 -22.93 -11.79
CA LEU A 53 6.68 -24.24 -12.40
C LEU A 53 7.15 -25.37 -11.48
N PRO A 54 6.58 -26.59 -11.61
CA PRO A 54 6.97 -27.74 -10.80
C PRO A 54 8.45 -28.14 -10.93
N ASP A 55 9.08 -27.82 -12.07
CA ASP A 55 10.49 -28.09 -12.34
C ASP A 55 11.46 -27.03 -11.75
N GLY A 56 10.93 -26.01 -11.07
CA GLY A 56 11.71 -24.93 -10.49
C GLY A 56 12.07 -23.80 -11.46
N ARG A 57 11.51 -23.77 -12.68
CA ARG A 57 11.52 -22.56 -13.50
C ARG A 57 10.50 -21.54 -12.97
N LEU A 58 10.68 -20.30 -13.38
CA LEU A 58 9.75 -19.20 -13.14
C LEU A 58 9.30 -18.65 -14.48
N ALA A 59 8.01 -18.43 -14.66
CA ALA A 59 7.46 -17.74 -15.81
C ALA A 59 7.00 -16.34 -15.40
N ALA A 60 7.16 -15.37 -16.30
CA ALA A 60 6.72 -14.00 -16.09
C ALA A 60 6.01 -13.47 -17.33
N SER A 61 4.77 -12.98 -17.18
CA SER A 61 4.13 -12.16 -18.19
C SER A 61 4.53 -10.70 -18.00
N THR A 62 4.59 -9.94 -19.10
CA THR A 62 5.10 -8.56 -19.10
C THR A 62 4.04 -7.60 -19.59
N ARG A 63 4.02 -6.37 -19.07
CA ARG A 63 3.15 -5.30 -19.60
C ARG A 63 3.48 -4.92 -21.06
N ARG A 64 4.57 -5.45 -21.61
CA ARG A 64 5.00 -5.31 -23.01
C ARG A 64 4.34 -6.33 -23.95
N GLY A 65 3.54 -7.26 -23.42
CA GLY A 65 2.82 -8.22 -24.25
C GLY A 65 3.55 -9.53 -24.47
N GLU A 66 4.42 -9.93 -23.55
CA GLU A 66 5.25 -11.13 -23.67
C GLU A 66 5.08 -12.06 -22.47
N VAL A 67 5.46 -13.33 -22.64
CA VAL A 67 5.68 -14.29 -21.56
C VAL A 67 7.10 -14.82 -21.67
N TRP A 68 7.85 -14.78 -20.57
CA TRP A 68 9.24 -15.22 -20.47
C TRP A 68 9.37 -16.42 -19.54
N MET A 69 10.14 -17.41 -19.97
CA MET A 69 10.58 -18.54 -19.16
C MET A 69 11.97 -18.24 -18.60
N ILE A 70 12.10 -18.32 -17.28
CA ILE A 70 13.28 -17.99 -16.50
C ILE A 70 13.82 -19.27 -15.88
N THR A 71 15.03 -19.66 -16.27
CA THR A 71 15.74 -20.80 -15.68
C THR A 71 16.63 -20.34 -14.54
N ASN A 72 16.96 -21.25 -13.61
CA ASN A 72 17.72 -20.98 -12.39
C ASN A 72 17.28 -19.71 -11.60
N PRO A 73 15.98 -19.46 -11.38
CA PRO A 73 15.53 -18.25 -10.67
C PRO A 73 15.92 -18.26 -9.18
N TYR A 74 16.32 -19.41 -8.64
CA TYR A 74 16.78 -19.59 -7.26
C TYR A 74 18.28 -19.31 -7.08
N LEU A 75 19.02 -18.99 -8.16
CA LEU A 75 20.46 -18.74 -8.16
C LEU A 75 21.27 -19.85 -7.48
N LYS A 76 20.95 -21.12 -7.79
CA LYS A 76 21.68 -22.27 -7.26
C LYS A 76 22.98 -22.47 -8.05
N GLY A 77 24.07 -22.77 -7.34
CA GLY A 77 25.39 -22.99 -7.94
C GLY A 77 26.00 -21.71 -8.52
N SER A 78 26.84 -21.86 -9.56
CA SER A 78 27.52 -20.74 -10.24
C SER A 78 26.82 -20.26 -11.51
N GLY A 79 25.69 -20.86 -11.89
CA GLY A 79 24.94 -20.51 -13.09
C GLY A 79 24.14 -19.22 -12.93
N GLN A 80 24.05 -18.42 -13.99
CA GLN A 80 23.16 -17.24 -14.04
C GLN A 80 21.76 -17.66 -14.53
N PRO A 81 20.70 -16.90 -14.20
CA PRO A 81 19.40 -17.09 -14.83
C PRO A 81 19.47 -16.89 -16.34
N SER A 82 18.72 -17.68 -17.09
CA SER A 82 18.52 -17.46 -18.53
C SER A 82 17.06 -17.19 -18.84
N TYR A 83 16.82 -16.37 -19.86
CA TYR A 83 15.50 -15.88 -20.24
C TYR A 83 15.20 -16.32 -21.67
N LYS A 84 14.16 -17.15 -21.86
CA LYS A 84 13.65 -17.53 -23.19
C LYS A 84 12.23 -17.00 -23.32
N ARG A 85 11.94 -16.26 -24.39
CA ARG A 85 10.58 -15.80 -24.66
C ARG A 85 9.72 -16.97 -25.11
N PHE A 86 8.63 -17.20 -24.39
CA PHE A 86 7.65 -18.25 -24.66
C PHE A 86 6.49 -17.73 -25.53
N ALA A 87 6.00 -16.52 -25.27
CA ALA A 87 4.91 -15.92 -26.03
C ALA A 87 5.12 -14.42 -26.26
N HIS A 88 4.49 -13.86 -27.30
CA HIS A 88 4.48 -12.43 -27.58
C HIS A 88 3.21 -11.99 -28.34
N GLY A 89 2.99 -10.67 -28.45
CA GLY A 89 1.85 -10.10 -29.16
C GLY A 89 0.57 -9.95 -28.33
N LEU A 90 0.68 -10.08 -27.00
CA LEU A 90 -0.44 -9.93 -26.06
C LEU A 90 -0.68 -8.45 -25.71
N HIS A 91 -1.92 -8.10 -25.43
CA HIS A 91 -2.31 -6.74 -25.07
C HIS A 91 -2.22 -6.51 -23.55
N GLU A 92 -1.02 -6.15 -23.09
CA GLU A 92 -0.73 -5.84 -21.67
C GLU A 92 -1.26 -6.91 -20.71
N PRO A 93 -0.68 -8.14 -20.74
CA PRO A 93 -1.11 -9.24 -19.89
C PRO A 93 -0.80 -8.96 -18.41
N LEU A 94 -1.81 -9.12 -17.54
CA LEU A 94 -1.76 -8.78 -16.11
C LEU A 94 -2.16 -9.95 -15.20
N GLY A 95 -1.54 -11.08 -15.46
CA GLY A 95 -1.52 -12.27 -14.62
C GLY A 95 -0.88 -13.41 -15.39
N LEU A 96 -0.71 -14.55 -14.73
CA LEU A 96 -0.14 -15.75 -15.34
C LEU A 96 -0.44 -16.95 -14.45
N LEU A 97 -1.14 -17.94 -15.00
CA LEU A 97 -1.46 -19.19 -14.33
C LEU A 97 -0.89 -20.35 -15.17
N TYR A 98 0.06 -21.09 -14.61
CA TYR A 98 0.57 -22.33 -15.21
C TYR A 98 -0.38 -23.48 -14.89
N ARG A 99 -0.72 -24.29 -15.90
CA ARG A 99 -1.65 -25.41 -15.77
C ARG A 99 -0.91 -26.75 -15.72
N PRO A 100 -1.54 -27.80 -15.14
CA PRO A 100 -0.94 -29.14 -15.08
C PRO A 100 -0.61 -29.76 -16.44
N ASP A 101 -1.29 -29.33 -17.50
CA ASP A 101 -1.07 -29.75 -18.89
C ASP A 101 0.13 -29.05 -19.57
N GLY A 102 0.84 -28.16 -18.86
CA GLY A 102 1.98 -27.42 -19.40
C GLY A 102 1.63 -26.09 -20.06
N SER A 103 0.34 -25.78 -20.23
CA SER A 103 -0.13 -24.55 -20.84
C SER A 103 -0.25 -23.40 -19.84
N PHE A 104 -0.54 -22.19 -20.35
CA PHE A 104 -0.79 -21.01 -19.50
C PHE A 104 -2.15 -20.40 -19.76
N LEU A 105 -2.79 -19.90 -18.71
CA LEU A 105 -3.86 -18.91 -18.81
C LEU A 105 -3.37 -17.55 -18.31
N LEU A 106 -3.75 -16.48 -19.00
CA LEU A 106 -3.50 -15.12 -18.56
C LEU A 106 -4.63 -14.18 -18.99
N SER A 107 -4.88 -13.12 -18.23
CA SER A 107 -5.75 -12.03 -18.65
C SER A 107 -4.95 -10.97 -19.39
N GLN A 108 -5.38 -10.64 -20.60
CA GLN A 108 -5.05 -9.41 -21.31
C GLN A 108 -6.27 -8.50 -21.34
N ARG A 109 -6.15 -7.27 -21.87
CA ARG A 109 -7.20 -6.24 -21.72
C ARG A 109 -8.62 -6.73 -22.01
N GLY A 110 -8.83 -7.48 -23.09
CA GLY A 110 -10.15 -7.91 -23.58
C GLY A 110 -10.51 -9.38 -23.37
N GLU A 111 -9.60 -10.21 -22.83
CA GLU A 111 -9.84 -11.64 -22.74
C GLU A 111 -8.93 -12.37 -21.73
N ILE A 112 -9.35 -13.59 -21.36
CA ILE A 112 -8.45 -14.61 -20.85
C ILE A 112 -7.94 -15.39 -22.07
N THR A 113 -6.62 -15.46 -22.23
CA THR A 113 -5.95 -16.19 -23.31
C THR A 113 -5.31 -17.46 -22.77
N HIS A 114 -5.51 -18.55 -23.49
CA HIS A 114 -4.88 -19.85 -23.32
C HIS A 114 -3.72 -19.97 -24.31
N LEU A 115 -2.52 -20.15 -23.76
CA LEU A 115 -1.28 -20.30 -24.51
C LEU A 115 -0.82 -21.75 -24.44
N VAL A 116 -0.66 -22.39 -25.59
CA VAL A 116 -0.22 -23.78 -25.72
C VAL A 116 1.03 -23.82 -26.59
N ASP A 117 1.96 -24.70 -26.21
CA ASP A 117 3.11 -25.14 -26.99
C ASP A 117 2.80 -26.58 -27.43
N SER A 118 2.34 -26.73 -28.66
CA SER A 118 1.78 -28.00 -29.15
C SER A 118 2.85 -29.00 -29.60
N ASP A 119 4.07 -28.53 -29.88
CA ASP A 119 5.20 -29.34 -30.33
C ASP A 119 6.34 -29.50 -29.30
N ASN A 120 6.19 -28.87 -28.12
CA ASN A 120 7.13 -28.86 -27.00
C ASN A 120 8.50 -28.23 -27.32
N ASP A 121 8.56 -27.26 -28.24
CA ASP A 121 9.80 -26.55 -28.55
C ASP A 121 10.14 -25.45 -27.52
N GLY A 122 9.24 -25.20 -26.56
CA GLY A 122 9.34 -24.17 -25.53
C GLY A 122 8.89 -22.79 -25.99
N VAL A 123 8.05 -22.70 -27.02
CA VAL A 123 7.40 -21.49 -27.54
C VAL A 123 5.91 -21.78 -27.74
N ALA A 124 5.05 -20.85 -27.36
CA ALA A 124 3.63 -20.95 -27.64
C ALA A 124 3.36 -20.75 -29.14
N ASP A 125 2.71 -21.73 -29.76
CA ASP A 125 2.27 -21.73 -31.15
C ASP A 125 0.74 -21.58 -31.29
N ILE A 126 0.00 -21.77 -30.20
CA ILE A 126 -1.46 -21.64 -30.15
C ILE A 126 -1.85 -20.57 -29.12
N TYR A 127 -2.72 -19.64 -29.56
CA TYR A 127 -3.30 -18.55 -28.77
C TYR A 127 -4.82 -18.64 -28.88
N GLU A 128 -5.45 -19.25 -27.90
CA GLU A 128 -6.90 -19.45 -27.88
C GLU A 128 -7.56 -18.54 -26.84
N SER A 129 -8.68 -17.94 -27.21
CA SER A 129 -9.45 -17.14 -26.27
C SER A 129 -10.27 -18.06 -25.38
N PHE A 130 -9.92 -18.15 -24.10
CA PHE A 130 -10.70 -18.87 -23.10
C PHE A 130 -12.03 -18.14 -22.82
N TYR A 131 -12.00 -16.81 -22.68
CA TYR A 131 -13.19 -15.99 -22.54
C TYR A 131 -12.93 -14.54 -22.97
N LYS A 132 -13.91 -13.86 -23.60
CA LYS A 132 -13.80 -12.48 -24.10
C LYS A 132 -14.80 -11.54 -23.45
N TRP A 133 -14.42 -10.27 -23.27
CA TRP A 133 -15.31 -9.19 -22.85
C TRP A 133 -15.05 -7.91 -23.69
N PRO A 134 -16.04 -7.00 -23.80
CA PRO A 134 -15.89 -5.78 -24.59
C PRO A 134 -14.86 -4.80 -23.98
N LEU A 135 -14.32 -3.94 -24.85
CA LEU A 135 -13.44 -2.82 -24.49
C LEU A 135 -14.03 -1.49 -24.94
N SER A 136 -13.81 -0.44 -24.15
CA SER A 136 -14.13 0.94 -24.54
C SER A 136 -12.97 1.61 -25.31
N GLY A 137 -11.75 1.11 -25.15
CA GLY A 137 -10.51 1.71 -25.66
C GLY A 137 -9.87 2.68 -24.66
N ASN A 138 -10.40 2.80 -23.45
CA ASN A 138 -9.85 3.66 -22.41
C ASN A 138 -8.54 3.09 -21.86
N TYR A 139 -7.55 3.96 -21.62
CA TYR A 139 -6.22 3.53 -21.18
C TYR A 139 -6.22 2.81 -19.81
N HIS A 140 -7.24 3.04 -18.98
CA HIS A 140 -7.36 2.49 -17.62
C HIS A 140 -8.10 1.14 -17.56
N GLU A 141 -8.48 0.56 -18.70
CA GLU A 141 -9.15 -0.76 -18.82
C GLU A 141 -8.21 -1.96 -18.59
N TYR A 142 -7.64 -2.05 -17.39
CA TYR A 142 -6.86 -3.20 -16.96
C TYR A 142 -7.76 -4.39 -16.61
N SER A 143 -7.28 -5.60 -16.89
CA SER A 143 -7.91 -6.87 -16.51
C SER A 143 -6.89 -7.73 -15.81
N TYR A 144 -7.08 -7.96 -14.51
CA TYR A 144 -6.11 -8.67 -13.69
C TYR A 144 -6.51 -10.14 -13.55
N GLY A 145 -5.55 -11.06 -13.67
CA GLY A 145 -5.75 -12.49 -13.45
C GLY A 145 -5.28 -13.42 -14.57
N PRO A 146 -5.76 -14.68 -14.56
CA PRO A 146 -6.63 -15.26 -13.53
C PRO A 146 -5.87 -15.61 -12.23
N VAL A 147 -6.60 -15.63 -11.11
CA VAL A 147 -6.17 -16.25 -9.85
C VAL A 147 -7.01 -17.51 -9.62
N GLN A 148 -6.38 -18.65 -9.35
CA GLN A 148 -7.09 -19.90 -9.11
C GLN A 148 -7.49 -20.02 -7.63
N ALA A 149 -8.76 -20.28 -7.38
CA ALA A 149 -9.28 -20.59 -6.06
C ALA A 149 -9.04 -22.08 -5.70
N PRO A 150 -9.08 -22.47 -4.40
CA PRO A 150 -8.84 -23.85 -3.99
C PRO A 150 -9.78 -24.88 -4.60
N ASN A 151 -11.00 -24.47 -5.00
CA ASN A 151 -11.97 -25.32 -5.69
C ASN A 151 -11.73 -25.46 -7.20
N GLY A 152 -10.69 -24.81 -7.75
CA GLY A 152 -10.35 -24.82 -9.17
C GLY A 152 -10.94 -23.67 -9.99
N ASP A 153 -11.91 -22.91 -9.44
CA ASP A 153 -12.49 -21.75 -10.13
C ASP A 153 -11.44 -20.66 -10.37
N LEU A 154 -11.57 -19.94 -11.48
CA LEU A 154 -10.70 -18.83 -11.84
C LEU A 154 -11.37 -17.49 -11.50
N LEU A 155 -10.62 -16.59 -10.87
CA LEU A 155 -11.05 -15.25 -10.52
C LEU A 155 -10.33 -14.20 -11.36
N VAL A 156 -11.08 -13.23 -11.88
CA VAL A 156 -10.58 -12.08 -12.64
C VAL A 156 -11.24 -10.82 -12.10
N THR A 157 -10.48 -9.75 -11.93
CA THR A 157 -11.03 -8.43 -11.63
C THR A 157 -10.87 -7.49 -12.81
N LEU A 158 -11.93 -6.73 -13.10
CA LEU A 158 -11.92 -5.75 -14.18
C LEU A 158 -11.87 -4.34 -13.59
N ASN A 159 -10.83 -3.59 -13.93
CA ASN A 159 -10.58 -2.24 -13.46
C ASN A 159 -11.63 -1.25 -14.02
N LEU A 160 -11.90 -0.14 -13.33
CA LEU A 160 -12.70 0.95 -13.91
C LEU A 160 -11.90 1.75 -14.95
N ASP A 161 -12.59 2.28 -15.94
CA ASP A 161 -12.09 3.30 -16.86
C ASP A 161 -11.84 4.63 -16.12
N TRP A 162 -11.03 5.52 -16.73
CA TRP A 162 -10.79 6.86 -16.20
C TRP A 162 -11.24 7.96 -17.16
N ILE A 163 -12.16 8.81 -16.72
CA ILE A 163 -12.68 9.98 -17.47
C ILE A 163 -12.73 11.26 -16.60
N GLY A 164 -11.73 11.44 -15.73
CA GLY A 164 -11.73 12.43 -14.64
C GLY A 164 -12.43 11.92 -13.37
N ARG A 165 -12.97 10.70 -13.42
CA ARG A 165 -13.43 9.87 -12.30
C ARG A 165 -13.45 8.41 -12.75
N GLY A 166 -13.58 7.47 -11.81
CA GLY A 166 -13.87 6.08 -12.11
C GLY A 166 -15.19 5.94 -12.88
N ALA A 167 -15.16 5.25 -14.01
CA ALA A 167 -16.35 4.94 -14.81
C ALA A 167 -16.32 3.49 -15.30
N SER A 168 -17.50 2.91 -15.50
CA SER A 168 -17.64 1.58 -16.08
C SER A 168 -18.15 1.75 -17.51
N LEU A 169 -17.24 1.91 -18.49
CA LEU A 169 -17.61 2.22 -19.87
C LEU A 169 -17.97 0.96 -20.68
N ALA A 170 -17.31 -0.16 -20.39
CA ALA A 170 -17.59 -1.48 -20.97
C ALA A 170 -18.23 -2.44 -19.95
N LYS A 171 -18.93 -3.48 -20.45
CA LYS A 171 -19.65 -4.45 -19.62
C LYS A 171 -18.70 -5.06 -18.58
N TRP A 172 -19.16 -5.07 -17.33
CA TRP A 172 -18.45 -5.62 -16.17
C TRP A 172 -17.18 -4.89 -15.69
N ARG A 173 -16.84 -3.72 -16.22
CA ARG A 173 -15.77 -2.90 -15.61
C ARG A 173 -16.14 -2.52 -14.17
N GLY A 174 -15.24 -2.73 -13.21
CA GLY A 174 -15.47 -2.56 -11.77
C GLY A 174 -16.04 -3.79 -11.05
N TRP A 175 -15.88 -4.98 -11.61
CA TRP A 175 -16.42 -6.24 -11.06
C TRP A 175 -15.34 -7.29 -10.78
N LEU A 176 -15.65 -8.15 -9.81
CA LEU A 176 -15.02 -9.46 -9.62
C LEU A 176 -15.84 -10.51 -10.38
N LEU A 177 -15.19 -11.23 -11.29
CA LEU A 177 -15.76 -12.29 -12.11
C LEU A 177 -15.14 -13.64 -11.77
N LYS A 178 -15.96 -14.68 -11.83
CA LYS A 178 -15.56 -16.08 -11.63
C LYS A 178 -15.79 -16.88 -12.90
N PHE A 179 -14.89 -17.81 -13.20
CA PHE A 179 -14.99 -18.72 -14.34
C PHE A 179 -14.75 -20.16 -13.89
N ASP A 180 -15.56 -21.09 -14.38
CA ASP A 180 -15.28 -22.52 -14.26
C ASP A 180 -14.30 -23.00 -15.34
N ASP A 181 -14.01 -24.30 -15.38
CA ASP A 181 -13.12 -24.93 -16.36
C ASP A 181 -13.66 -24.93 -17.80
N LYS A 182 -14.96 -24.66 -17.98
CA LYS A 182 -15.66 -24.59 -19.27
C LYS A 182 -15.85 -23.15 -19.74
N ALA A 183 -15.18 -22.19 -19.09
CA ALA A 183 -15.30 -20.77 -19.36
C ALA A 183 -16.71 -20.19 -19.14
N ASN A 184 -17.54 -20.80 -18.29
CA ASN A 184 -18.79 -20.19 -17.86
C ASN A 184 -18.49 -19.08 -16.86
N MET A 185 -18.85 -17.85 -17.21
CA MET A 185 -18.61 -16.67 -16.39
C MET A 185 -19.78 -16.40 -15.44
N THR A 186 -19.47 -16.15 -14.17
CA THR A 186 -20.42 -15.69 -13.15
C THR A 186 -19.91 -14.39 -12.51
N PRO A 187 -20.66 -13.27 -12.56
CA PRO A 187 -20.29 -12.07 -11.81
C PRO A 187 -20.54 -12.31 -10.32
N ILE A 188 -19.60 -11.88 -9.47
CA ILE A 188 -19.65 -12.14 -8.01
C ILE A 188 -20.01 -10.87 -7.24
N ALA A 189 -19.22 -9.83 -7.40
CA ALA A 189 -19.34 -8.59 -6.63
C ALA A 189 -18.90 -7.39 -7.47
N THR A 190 -19.37 -6.21 -7.10
CA THR A 190 -19.01 -4.95 -7.78
C THR A 190 -18.60 -3.87 -6.79
N GLY A 191 -18.23 -2.71 -7.31
CA GLY A 191 -17.76 -1.58 -6.54
C GLY A 191 -16.25 -1.53 -6.35
N LEU A 192 -15.54 -2.25 -7.22
CA LEU A 192 -14.10 -2.25 -7.34
C LEU A 192 -13.69 -1.10 -8.27
N ARG A 193 -12.66 -0.35 -7.92
CA ARG A 193 -12.12 0.77 -8.72
C ARG A 193 -10.83 0.37 -9.41
N SER A 194 -9.81 0.02 -8.63
CA SER A 194 -8.50 -0.41 -9.11
C SER A 194 -7.99 -1.68 -8.41
N PRO A 195 -8.68 -2.82 -8.61
CA PRO A 195 -8.49 -4.05 -7.84
C PRO A 195 -7.30 -4.90 -8.34
N ALA A 196 -6.08 -4.34 -8.33
CA ALA A 196 -4.88 -5.04 -8.79
C ALA A 196 -4.45 -6.22 -7.89
N GLY A 197 -4.87 -6.19 -6.62
CA GLY A 197 -4.64 -7.24 -5.64
C GLY A 197 -5.93 -7.95 -5.25
N TYR A 198 -5.94 -9.27 -5.39
CA TYR A 198 -7.04 -10.11 -4.95
C TYR A 198 -6.59 -11.55 -4.84
N VAL A 199 -7.27 -12.33 -4.00
CA VAL A 199 -6.93 -13.71 -3.70
C VAL A 199 -8.17 -14.47 -3.23
N ALA A 200 -8.22 -15.76 -3.51
CA ALA A 200 -9.03 -16.71 -2.74
C ALA A 200 -8.10 -17.44 -1.77
N LEU A 201 -8.37 -17.30 -0.47
CA LEU A 201 -7.60 -17.95 0.58
C LEU A 201 -7.85 -19.47 0.58
N GLN A 202 -7.03 -20.23 1.30
CA GLN A 202 -7.19 -21.69 1.42
C GLN A 202 -8.55 -22.12 1.95
N ASN A 203 -9.19 -21.29 2.78
CA ASN A 203 -10.53 -21.54 3.30
C ASN A 203 -11.65 -21.19 2.30
N GLY A 204 -11.32 -20.68 1.11
CA GLY A 204 -12.25 -20.27 0.06
C GLY A 204 -12.76 -18.83 0.15
N ASP A 205 -12.44 -18.08 1.23
CA ASP A 205 -12.82 -16.68 1.33
C ASP A 205 -12.06 -15.83 0.31
N MET A 206 -12.79 -14.94 -0.38
CA MET A 206 -12.22 -14.04 -1.38
C MET A 206 -11.95 -12.67 -0.77
N PHE A 207 -10.76 -12.15 -1.01
CA PHE A 207 -10.36 -10.81 -0.61
C PHE A 207 -9.83 -10.04 -1.80
N TYR A 208 -10.06 -8.74 -1.79
CA TYR A 208 -9.40 -7.83 -2.72
C TYR A 208 -8.86 -6.61 -1.97
N THR A 209 -7.81 -6.01 -2.52
CA THR A 209 -7.26 -4.74 -2.07
C THR A 209 -7.60 -3.63 -3.05
N GLU A 210 -7.72 -2.42 -2.53
CA GLU A 210 -8.09 -1.23 -3.28
C GLU A 210 -7.17 -0.07 -2.93
N ASN A 211 -6.96 0.81 -3.90
CA ASN A 211 -6.17 2.02 -3.77
C ASN A 211 -7.05 3.21 -3.38
N GLN A 212 -6.44 4.22 -2.76
CA GLN A 212 -7.12 5.49 -2.54
C GLN A 212 -7.67 6.03 -3.87
N GLY A 213 -8.89 6.59 -3.87
CA GLY A 213 -9.50 7.15 -5.05
C GLY A 213 -10.89 7.73 -4.79
N ASP A 214 -11.65 7.99 -5.85
CA ASP A 214 -13.07 8.32 -5.72
C ASP A 214 -13.82 7.19 -5.00
N TRP A 215 -14.64 7.54 -4.01
CA TRP A 215 -15.35 6.60 -3.12
C TRP A 215 -14.47 5.74 -2.20
N VAL A 216 -13.14 5.90 -2.28
CA VAL A 216 -12.19 5.11 -1.50
C VAL A 216 -11.26 6.04 -0.72
N GLY A 217 -11.55 6.24 0.57
CA GLY A 217 -10.83 7.20 1.40
C GLY A 217 -9.34 6.90 1.59
N SER A 218 -8.97 5.62 1.63
CA SER A 218 -7.61 5.12 1.83
C SER A 218 -7.49 3.72 1.25
N GLY A 219 -6.26 3.22 1.11
CA GLY A 219 -6.03 1.82 0.76
C GLY A 219 -6.75 0.89 1.74
N ARG A 220 -7.30 -0.23 1.25
CA ARG A 220 -8.05 -1.18 2.09
C ARG A 220 -8.04 -2.58 1.52
N MET A 221 -8.37 -3.56 2.35
CA MET A 221 -8.66 -4.94 1.99
C MET A 221 -10.08 -5.29 2.45
N THR A 222 -10.88 -5.84 1.54
CA THR A 222 -12.29 -6.15 1.76
C THR A 222 -12.58 -7.60 1.38
N HIS A 223 -13.28 -8.30 2.27
CA HIS A 223 -13.85 -9.62 1.99
C HIS A 223 -15.06 -9.49 1.09
N LEU A 224 -15.14 -10.34 0.05
CA LEU A 224 -16.23 -10.32 -0.94
C LEU A 224 -16.90 -11.68 -1.06
N GLU A 225 -18.23 -11.65 -1.07
CA GLU A 225 -19.12 -12.77 -1.36
C GLU A 225 -20.02 -12.42 -2.55
N SER A 226 -20.71 -13.43 -3.10
CA SER A 226 -21.66 -13.20 -4.20
C SER A 226 -22.79 -12.26 -3.76
N GLY A 227 -22.97 -11.15 -4.49
CA GLY A 227 -23.96 -10.12 -4.20
C GLY A 227 -23.43 -8.93 -3.40
N ASP A 228 -22.16 -8.96 -2.99
CA ASP A 228 -21.55 -7.85 -2.26
C ASP A 228 -21.25 -6.63 -3.14
N PHE A 229 -21.27 -5.47 -2.49
CA PHE A 229 -20.88 -4.19 -3.05
C PHE A 229 -19.75 -3.57 -2.24
N ALA A 230 -18.62 -3.29 -2.87
CA ALA A 230 -17.41 -2.83 -2.19
C ALA A 230 -17.32 -1.30 -2.02
N GLY A 231 -18.17 -0.52 -2.68
CA GLY A 231 -18.37 0.91 -2.38
C GLY A 231 -18.18 1.90 -3.53
N ASN A 232 -17.54 1.57 -4.66
CA ASN A 232 -17.53 2.52 -5.80
C ASN A 232 -18.79 2.32 -6.68
N PRO A 233 -19.70 3.29 -6.84
CA PRO A 233 -20.97 3.08 -7.54
C PRO A 233 -20.83 2.88 -9.05
N ALA A 234 -19.69 3.15 -9.68
CA ALA A 234 -19.55 3.09 -11.14
C ALA A 234 -19.88 1.72 -11.74
N GLY A 235 -19.52 0.64 -11.03
CA GLY A 235 -19.80 -0.74 -11.46
C GLY A 235 -21.28 -1.12 -11.41
N LEU A 236 -22.10 -0.40 -10.63
CA LEU A 236 -23.56 -0.63 -10.52
C LEU A 236 -24.30 -0.37 -11.83
N ARG A 237 -23.65 0.24 -12.83
CA ARG A 237 -24.17 0.35 -14.20
C ARG A 237 -24.68 -0.99 -14.75
N TRP A 238 -24.06 -2.11 -14.35
CA TRP A 238 -24.38 -3.45 -14.84
C TRP A 238 -25.14 -4.31 -13.81
N SER A 239 -25.60 -3.74 -12.69
CA SER A 239 -26.26 -4.51 -11.62
C SER A 239 -27.63 -5.08 -12.03
N GLN A 240 -28.24 -4.52 -13.08
CA GLN A 240 -29.55 -4.94 -13.58
C GLN A 240 -29.47 -6.02 -14.67
N GLU A 241 -28.27 -6.43 -15.07
CA GLU A 241 -28.10 -7.59 -15.94
C GLU A 241 -28.68 -8.84 -15.28
N PRO A 242 -29.33 -9.76 -16.02
CA PRO A 242 -29.98 -10.95 -15.45
C PRO A 242 -29.08 -11.79 -14.55
N GLU A 243 -27.81 -11.93 -14.93
CA GLU A 243 -26.78 -12.70 -14.24
C GLU A 243 -26.19 -12.01 -13.00
N SER A 244 -26.44 -10.70 -12.80
CA SER A 244 -25.88 -9.95 -11.67
C SER A 244 -26.47 -10.41 -10.34
N PRO A 245 -25.66 -10.80 -9.34
CA PRO A 245 -26.15 -11.05 -7.98
C PRO A 245 -26.38 -9.76 -7.19
N VAL A 246 -25.79 -8.63 -7.60
CA VAL A 246 -25.93 -7.33 -6.94
C VAL A 246 -27.17 -6.62 -7.48
N LYS A 247 -28.04 -6.09 -6.59
CA LYS A 247 -29.30 -5.43 -6.99
C LYS A 247 -29.35 -3.92 -6.76
N LEU A 248 -28.34 -3.37 -6.10
CA LEU A 248 -28.20 -1.92 -5.86
C LEU A 248 -28.10 -1.13 -7.17
N LYS A 249 -28.56 0.12 -7.13
CA LYS A 249 -28.39 1.13 -8.18
C LYS A 249 -27.49 2.26 -7.69
N THR A 250 -26.96 3.04 -8.62
CA THR A 250 -26.09 4.20 -8.30
C THR A 250 -26.78 5.16 -7.33
N GLU A 251 -28.09 5.37 -7.49
CA GLU A 251 -28.88 6.30 -6.68
C GLU A 251 -29.10 5.81 -5.24
N ASP A 252 -28.92 4.50 -4.98
CA ASP A 252 -29.01 3.93 -3.64
C ASP A 252 -27.77 4.27 -2.79
N ILE A 253 -26.71 4.81 -3.40
CA ILE A 253 -25.43 5.07 -2.74
C ILE A 253 -25.36 6.54 -2.28
N PRO A 254 -25.42 6.80 -0.95
CA PRO A 254 -25.42 8.16 -0.44
C PRO A 254 -24.03 8.79 -0.46
N ASP A 255 -23.94 10.02 -0.98
CA ASP A 255 -22.74 10.87 -0.95
C ASP A 255 -22.80 11.87 0.23
N THR A 256 -22.87 11.34 1.46
CA THR A 256 -23.04 12.18 2.67
C THR A 256 -21.72 12.52 3.37
N GLY A 257 -20.63 11.84 3.02
CA GLY A 257 -19.34 11.94 3.72
C GLY A 257 -19.32 11.27 5.10
N GLU A 258 -20.38 10.53 5.46
CA GLU A 258 -20.38 9.67 6.64
C GLU A 258 -19.36 8.53 6.48
N PRO A 259 -18.84 7.96 7.58
CA PRO A 259 -17.94 6.81 7.48
C PRO A 259 -18.63 5.61 6.80
N LEU A 260 -17.87 4.90 5.97
CA LEU A 260 -18.36 3.74 5.22
C LEU A 260 -19.06 2.70 6.11
N TYR A 261 -18.53 2.45 7.30
CA TYR A 261 -19.11 1.53 8.27
C TYR A 261 -20.53 1.94 8.72
N GLU A 262 -20.81 3.24 8.85
CA GLU A 262 -22.14 3.74 9.18
C GLU A 262 -23.11 3.62 8.00
N VAL A 263 -22.62 3.86 6.78
CA VAL A 263 -23.42 3.70 5.55
C VAL A 263 -23.74 2.22 5.29
N ALA A 264 -22.80 1.32 5.56
CA ALA A 264 -22.97 -0.13 5.39
C ALA A 264 -24.09 -0.73 6.26
N LYS A 265 -24.43 -0.10 7.40
CA LYS A 265 -25.56 -0.54 8.25
C LYS A 265 -26.92 -0.35 7.58
N ARG A 266 -27.02 0.55 6.59
CA ARG A 266 -28.27 0.96 5.96
C ARG A 266 -28.35 0.66 4.47
N VAL A 267 -27.22 0.40 3.79
CA VAL A 267 -27.17 0.00 2.38
C VAL A 267 -26.93 -1.50 2.29
N PRO A 268 -27.93 -2.32 1.89
CA PRO A 268 -27.79 -3.77 1.81
C PRO A 268 -26.65 -4.19 0.89
N GLY A 269 -25.81 -5.13 1.33
CA GLY A 269 -24.69 -5.64 0.55
C GLY A 269 -23.44 -4.74 0.52
N LEU A 270 -23.50 -3.50 1.04
CA LEU A 270 -22.31 -2.66 1.15
C LEU A 270 -21.36 -3.20 2.23
N LYS A 271 -20.13 -3.58 1.85
CA LYS A 271 -19.16 -4.17 2.76
C LYS A 271 -18.24 -3.12 3.37
N ALA A 272 -18.14 -3.12 4.70
CA ALA A 272 -17.05 -2.47 5.40
C ALA A 272 -15.74 -3.26 5.20
N PRO A 273 -14.58 -2.59 5.13
CA PRO A 273 -13.31 -3.29 4.90
C PRO A 273 -12.92 -4.15 6.10
N ALA A 274 -12.25 -5.27 5.83
CA ALA A 274 -11.66 -6.09 6.88
C ALA A 274 -10.42 -5.39 7.47
N VAL A 275 -9.63 -4.72 6.63
CA VAL A 275 -8.44 -3.98 7.01
C VAL A 275 -8.35 -2.70 6.20
N TRP A 276 -8.10 -1.57 6.85
CA TRP A 276 -7.62 -0.36 6.20
C TRP A 276 -6.09 -0.34 6.22
N PHE A 277 -5.50 0.13 5.12
CA PHE A 277 -4.11 0.53 5.02
C PHE A 277 -4.08 2.06 5.01
N PRO A 278 -3.77 2.73 6.14
CA PRO A 278 -3.70 4.18 6.18
C PRO A 278 -2.74 4.72 5.13
N HIS A 279 -3.28 5.56 4.25
CA HIS A 279 -2.59 6.10 3.10
C HIS A 279 -1.31 6.79 3.54
N THR A 280 -0.23 6.61 2.78
CA THR A 280 1.12 7.15 3.04
C THR A 280 1.88 6.51 4.21
N LEU A 281 1.19 5.91 5.18
CA LEU A 281 1.81 5.20 6.31
C LEU A 281 2.10 3.74 5.93
N MET A 282 1.05 3.07 5.49
CA MET A 282 1.12 1.66 5.09
C MET A 282 1.42 1.51 3.60
N GLY A 283 1.00 2.45 2.76
CA GLY A 283 1.24 2.41 1.33
C GLY A 283 0.44 3.47 0.61
N ILE A 284 0.62 3.58 -0.70
CA ILE A 284 -0.17 4.51 -1.54
C ILE A 284 -0.84 3.80 -2.73
N SER A 285 -0.43 2.59 -3.06
CA SER A 285 -0.96 1.78 -4.16
C SER A 285 -0.78 0.31 -3.84
N THR A 286 -1.74 -0.28 -3.14
CA THR A 286 -1.80 -1.72 -2.87
C THR A 286 -1.80 -2.53 -4.17
N SER A 287 -1.12 -3.66 -4.13
CA SER A 287 -0.99 -4.62 -5.23
C SER A 287 -1.32 -6.03 -4.73
N ASP A 288 -0.62 -7.06 -5.19
CA ASP A 288 -0.91 -8.47 -4.93
C ASP A 288 -1.03 -8.85 -3.44
N ILE A 289 -1.73 -9.96 -3.17
CA ILE A 289 -1.96 -10.52 -1.83
C ILE A 289 -1.48 -11.98 -1.80
N ARG A 290 -0.71 -12.37 -0.79
CA ARG A 290 -0.29 -13.77 -0.61
C ARG A 290 -0.48 -14.26 0.82
N GLU A 291 -1.23 -15.34 0.97
CA GLU A 291 -1.35 -16.07 2.23
C GLU A 291 -0.10 -16.90 2.48
N ASP A 292 0.46 -16.84 3.68
CA ASP A 292 1.57 -17.69 4.11
C ASP A 292 1.09 -19.12 4.33
N MET A 293 1.40 -19.97 3.36
CA MET A 293 1.12 -21.41 3.37
C MET A 293 2.41 -22.22 3.42
N THR A 294 3.52 -21.58 3.82
CA THR A 294 4.85 -22.14 3.69
C THR A 294 5.21 -23.12 4.82
N LYS A 295 4.29 -23.34 5.76
CA LYS A 295 4.43 -24.21 6.94
C LYS A 295 5.65 -23.84 7.77
N GLY A 296 5.83 -22.54 7.98
CA GLY A 296 6.94 -21.94 8.72
C GLY A 296 8.25 -21.77 7.95
N ALA A 297 8.30 -22.11 6.66
CA ALA A 297 9.50 -21.88 5.84
C ALA A 297 9.74 -20.38 5.56
N PHE A 298 8.73 -19.53 5.76
CA PHE A 298 8.84 -18.07 5.63
C PHE A 298 8.79 -17.31 6.97
N GLY A 299 9.12 -18.00 8.07
CA GLY A 299 9.18 -17.42 9.40
C GLY A 299 7.90 -17.63 10.22
N PRO A 300 7.68 -16.82 11.27
CA PRO A 300 6.70 -17.14 12.32
C PRO A 300 5.25 -16.71 11.99
N PHE A 301 4.93 -16.43 10.71
CA PHE A 301 3.70 -15.74 10.31
C PHE A 301 2.73 -16.63 9.50
N GLU A 302 2.81 -17.96 9.66
CA GLU A 302 1.91 -18.92 9.02
C GLU A 302 0.42 -18.49 9.10
N GLY A 303 -0.28 -18.57 7.97
CA GLY A 303 -1.70 -18.19 7.84
C GLY A 303 -1.97 -16.68 7.83
N GLN A 304 -0.94 -15.83 7.93
CA GLN A 304 -1.08 -14.40 7.72
C GLN A 304 -0.93 -14.03 6.25
N LEU A 305 -1.29 -12.81 5.89
CA LEU A 305 -1.22 -12.33 4.51
C LEU A 305 -0.08 -11.31 4.34
N PHE A 306 0.50 -11.30 3.15
CA PHE A 306 1.44 -10.30 2.69
C PHE A 306 0.82 -9.52 1.54
N VAL A 307 0.79 -8.19 1.65
CA VAL A 307 0.20 -7.29 0.66
C VAL A 307 1.30 -6.40 0.11
N GLY A 308 1.52 -6.44 -1.20
CA GLY A 308 2.51 -5.59 -1.85
C GLY A 308 1.99 -4.16 -2.03
N ASP A 309 2.90 -3.20 -2.13
CA ASP A 309 2.60 -1.82 -2.51
C ASP A 309 3.50 -1.37 -3.67
N GLN A 310 2.88 -0.89 -4.75
CA GLN A 310 3.57 -0.41 -5.94
C GLN A 310 4.28 0.92 -5.68
N GLY A 311 3.64 1.87 -5.01
CA GLY A 311 4.17 3.22 -4.89
C GLY A 311 5.34 3.36 -3.92
N HIS A 312 5.30 2.63 -2.80
CA HIS A 312 6.32 2.60 -1.78
C HIS A 312 7.31 1.44 -1.93
N SER A 313 7.13 0.57 -2.93
CA SER A 313 8.04 -0.55 -3.19
C SER A 313 8.29 -1.38 -1.93
N LYS A 314 7.21 -1.79 -1.27
CA LYS A 314 7.28 -2.51 0.00
C LYS A 314 6.17 -3.54 0.14
N ILE A 315 6.39 -4.50 1.04
CA ILE A 315 5.41 -5.49 1.46
C ILE A 315 4.94 -5.12 2.87
N MET A 316 3.64 -5.20 3.09
CA MET A 316 2.96 -5.09 4.38
C MET A 316 2.49 -6.47 4.83
N ARG A 317 2.41 -6.71 6.14
CA ARG A 317 1.86 -7.94 6.73
C ARG A 317 0.47 -7.68 7.28
N VAL A 318 -0.44 -8.62 7.12
CA VAL A 318 -1.83 -8.54 7.59
C VAL A 318 -2.19 -9.78 8.39
N MET A 319 -2.76 -9.57 9.57
CA MET A 319 -3.38 -10.62 10.38
C MET A 319 -4.89 -10.40 10.39
N LEU A 320 -5.65 -11.44 10.06
CA LEU A 320 -7.10 -11.44 10.04
C LEU A 320 -7.68 -12.25 11.20
N GLU A 321 -8.85 -11.81 11.67
CA GLU A 321 -9.71 -12.60 12.54
C GLU A 321 -11.18 -12.45 12.13
N LYS A 322 -11.98 -13.46 12.48
CA LYS A 322 -13.42 -13.46 12.24
C LYS A 322 -14.16 -13.37 13.57
N VAL A 323 -14.85 -12.26 13.79
CA VAL A 323 -15.60 -11.97 15.02
C VAL A 323 -17.06 -11.84 14.67
N LYS A 324 -17.93 -12.66 15.28
CA LYS A 324 -19.38 -12.67 15.01
C LYS A 324 -19.70 -12.79 13.51
N GLY A 325 -18.93 -13.63 12.81
CA GLY A 325 -19.04 -13.85 11.36
C GLY A 325 -18.45 -12.74 10.48
N ARG A 326 -18.03 -11.60 11.03
CA ARG A 326 -17.42 -10.49 10.28
C ARG A 326 -15.90 -10.57 10.31
N TRP A 327 -15.29 -10.39 9.14
CA TRP A 327 -13.84 -10.26 9.01
C TRP A 327 -13.37 -8.89 9.49
N GLN A 328 -12.27 -8.89 10.23
CA GLN A 328 -11.55 -7.71 10.67
C GLN A 328 -10.08 -8.06 10.88
N GLY A 329 -9.21 -7.08 11.13
CA GLY A 329 -7.80 -7.39 11.31
C GLY A 329 -6.89 -6.17 11.40
N ILE A 330 -5.60 -6.45 11.34
CA ILE A 330 -4.53 -5.45 11.51
C ILE A 330 -3.51 -5.58 10.40
N CYS A 331 -3.01 -4.44 9.92
CA CYS A 331 -1.82 -4.38 9.08
C CYS A 331 -0.59 -3.87 9.85
N PHE A 332 0.59 -4.36 9.47
CA PHE A 332 1.90 -3.99 9.97
C PHE A 332 2.84 -3.70 8.80
N PRO A 333 3.83 -2.80 8.97
CA PRO A 333 5.00 -2.78 8.09
C PRO A 333 5.71 -4.15 8.10
N PHE A 334 6.48 -4.47 7.06
CA PHE A 334 7.16 -5.76 6.98
C PHE A 334 8.50 -5.74 6.23
N ARG A 335 8.52 -5.37 4.95
CA ARG A 335 9.78 -5.25 4.20
C ARG A 335 9.73 -4.15 3.16
N GLU A 336 10.64 -3.19 3.24
CA GLU A 336 10.85 -2.13 2.25
C GLU A 336 12.14 -2.32 1.42
N GLY A 337 12.47 -1.38 0.54
CA GLY A 337 13.73 -1.41 -0.21
C GLY A 337 13.74 -2.31 -1.45
N PHE A 338 12.57 -2.67 -1.97
CA PHE A 338 12.48 -3.26 -3.30
C PHE A 338 12.89 -2.24 -4.38
N GLN A 339 13.51 -2.74 -5.44
CA GLN A 339 14.16 -1.87 -6.44
C GLN A 339 13.19 -1.11 -7.34
N SER A 340 11.93 -1.56 -7.43
CA SER A 340 10.85 -0.95 -8.23
C SER A 340 9.47 -1.23 -7.59
N GLY A 341 8.38 -0.79 -8.22
CA GLY A 341 7.04 -0.93 -7.66
C GLY A 341 6.52 -2.36 -7.71
N ILE A 342 6.09 -2.92 -6.57
CA ILE A 342 5.59 -4.30 -6.52
C ILE A 342 4.24 -4.40 -7.21
N LEU A 343 4.08 -5.37 -8.11
CA LEU A 343 2.79 -5.68 -8.75
C LEU A 343 2.34 -7.12 -8.54
N ARG A 344 3.28 -8.09 -8.49
CA ARG A 344 2.98 -9.51 -8.36
C ARG A 344 3.91 -10.21 -7.39
N MET A 345 3.37 -11.16 -6.64
CA MET A 345 4.13 -12.00 -5.72
C MET A 345 3.78 -13.47 -5.97
N VAL A 346 4.70 -14.40 -5.76
CA VAL A 346 4.41 -15.84 -5.81
C VAL A 346 5.37 -16.60 -4.91
N TRP A 347 4.88 -17.63 -4.23
CA TRP A 347 5.71 -18.51 -3.43
C TRP A 347 6.64 -19.34 -4.32
N GLY A 348 7.92 -19.34 -4.00
CA GLY A 348 8.91 -20.26 -4.55
C GLY A 348 8.83 -21.63 -3.88
N LEU A 349 9.40 -22.63 -4.55
CA LEU A 349 9.45 -24.01 -4.07
C LEU A 349 10.32 -24.20 -2.81
N ASP A 350 11.16 -23.22 -2.48
CA ASP A 350 12.01 -23.21 -1.29
C ASP A 350 11.43 -22.42 -0.11
N GLY A 351 10.16 -22.00 -0.21
CA GLY A 351 9.49 -21.20 0.81
C GLY A 351 9.82 -19.70 0.77
N SER A 352 10.72 -19.25 -0.12
CA SER A 352 10.94 -17.82 -0.38
C SER A 352 9.84 -17.24 -1.28
N MET A 353 9.76 -15.92 -1.39
CA MET A 353 8.76 -15.25 -2.23
C MET A 353 9.43 -14.54 -3.41
N PHE A 354 9.01 -14.83 -4.64
CA PHE A 354 9.35 -14.02 -5.80
C PHE A 354 8.44 -12.80 -5.87
N VAL A 355 9.03 -11.64 -6.19
CA VAL A 355 8.40 -10.33 -6.19
C VAL A 355 8.69 -9.65 -7.54
N GLY A 356 7.67 -9.59 -8.38
CA GLY A 356 7.67 -8.98 -9.71
C GLY A 356 7.27 -7.52 -9.64
N GLN A 357 8.05 -6.67 -10.32
CA GLN A 357 8.02 -5.23 -10.12
C GLN A 357 7.99 -4.44 -11.44
N THR A 358 7.34 -3.29 -11.40
CA THR A 358 7.24 -2.31 -12.48
C THR A 358 6.87 -0.93 -11.94
N SER A 359 7.49 0.13 -12.47
CA SER A 359 7.10 1.53 -12.26
C SER A 359 6.31 2.09 -13.45
N ARG A 360 5.90 1.23 -14.39
CA ARG A 360 5.02 1.65 -15.49
C ARG A 360 3.64 2.02 -14.96
N GLY A 361 3.06 3.07 -15.52
CA GLY A 361 1.72 3.55 -15.16
C GLY A 361 1.68 4.32 -13.83
N TRP A 362 2.46 3.90 -12.85
CA TRP A 362 2.59 4.61 -11.58
C TRP A 362 4.03 4.54 -11.05
N SER A 363 4.49 5.69 -10.59
CA SER A 363 5.81 5.86 -10.00
C SER A 363 6.00 5.04 -8.72
N ALA A 364 7.24 4.69 -8.42
CA ALA A 364 7.61 3.89 -7.28
C ALA A 364 8.80 4.50 -6.52
N THR A 365 8.91 4.20 -5.23
CA THR A 365 10.04 4.61 -4.38
C THR A 365 11.32 3.89 -4.81
N GLY A 366 11.19 2.63 -5.25
CA GLY A 366 12.24 1.92 -5.97
C GLY A 366 12.59 2.63 -7.28
N LYS A 367 13.89 2.80 -7.52
CA LYS A 367 14.42 3.66 -8.59
C LYS A 367 14.48 3.01 -9.96
N ASP A 368 14.37 1.68 -10.02
CA ASP A 368 14.43 0.93 -11.27
C ASP A 368 13.06 0.93 -11.97
N ASN A 369 13.08 0.84 -13.30
CA ASN A 369 11.85 0.81 -14.09
C ASN A 369 11.03 -0.47 -13.89
N PHE A 370 11.72 -1.58 -13.59
CA PHE A 370 11.14 -2.89 -13.34
C PHE A 370 12.16 -3.76 -12.62
N GLY A 371 11.71 -4.92 -12.17
CA GLY A 371 12.59 -5.86 -11.52
C GLY A 371 11.91 -7.17 -11.20
N ILE A 372 12.74 -8.15 -10.86
CA ILE A 372 12.29 -9.34 -10.18
C ILE A 372 13.29 -9.65 -9.08
N GLN A 373 12.79 -9.69 -7.85
CA GLN A 373 13.60 -9.95 -6.66
C GLN A 373 12.94 -11.08 -5.86
N ARG A 374 13.73 -11.70 -5.00
CA ARG A 374 13.28 -12.77 -4.13
C ARG A 374 13.44 -12.33 -2.68
N LEU A 375 12.37 -12.38 -1.91
CA LEU A 375 12.40 -12.15 -0.47
C LEU A 375 12.66 -13.49 0.22
N VAL A 376 13.75 -13.57 0.99
CA VAL A 376 14.24 -14.82 1.58
C VAL A 376 14.36 -14.65 3.10
N TRP A 377 13.64 -15.47 3.86
CA TRP A 377 13.81 -15.53 5.30
C TRP A 377 15.18 -16.13 5.66
N THR A 378 15.87 -15.52 6.61
CA THR A 378 17.22 -15.93 7.03
C THR A 378 17.24 -17.09 8.02
N GLY A 379 16.07 -17.56 8.46
CA GLY A 379 15.92 -18.53 9.56
C GLY A 379 15.96 -17.90 10.95
N LYS A 380 16.15 -16.59 11.07
CA LYS A 380 16.13 -15.87 12.35
C LYS A 380 14.72 -15.33 12.62
N THR A 381 14.19 -15.59 13.82
CA THR A 381 12.90 -15.03 14.24
C THR A 381 13.07 -13.58 14.70
N PRO A 382 12.42 -12.58 14.06
CA PRO A 382 12.43 -11.20 14.53
C PRO A 382 11.56 -11.05 15.79
N PHE A 383 11.86 -10.08 16.65
CA PHE A 383 10.97 -9.68 17.74
C PHE A 383 9.89 -8.73 17.21
N GLU A 384 8.64 -9.17 17.20
CA GLU A 384 7.52 -8.53 16.49
C GLU A 384 6.20 -8.71 17.24
N MET A 385 5.25 -7.83 16.98
CA MET A 385 3.83 -8.11 17.24
C MET A 385 3.35 -9.16 16.24
N LYS A 386 3.30 -10.42 16.66
CA LYS A 386 2.89 -11.55 15.82
C LYS A 386 1.41 -11.46 15.47
N THR A 387 0.54 -11.32 16.47
CA THR A 387 -0.90 -11.12 16.28
C THR A 387 -1.39 -10.00 17.19
N VAL A 388 -2.43 -9.28 16.77
CA VAL A 388 -3.17 -8.37 17.64
C VAL A 388 -4.64 -8.65 17.46
N LYS A 389 -5.30 -9.18 18.49
CA LYS A 389 -6.71 -9.55 18.44
C LYS A 389 -7.56 -8.64 19.30
N ALA A 390 -8.78 -8.35 18.86
CA ALA A 390 -9.75 -7.64 19.69
C ALA A 390 -10.12 -8.49 20.91
N THR A 391 -10.39 -7.81 22.02
CA THR A 391 -11.00 -8.39 23.24
C THR A 391 -12.21 -7.53 23.63
N PRO A 392 -13.08 -7.98 24.54
CA PRO A 392 -14.27 -7.22 24.92
C PRO A 392 -14.02 -5.80 25.48
N ASP A 393 -12.78 -5.51 25.90
CA ASP A 393 -12.36 -4.29 26.59
C ASP A 393 -11.03 -3.69 26.07
N GLY A 394 -10.48 -4.21 24.98
CA GLY A 394 -9.23 -3.71 24.41
C GLY A 394 -8.64 -4.68 23.38
N PHE A 395 -7.32 -4.93 23.47
CA PHE A 395 -6.60 -5.79 22.53
C PHE A 395 -5.67 -6.78 23.25
N GLU A 396 -5.52 -7.98 22.70
CA GLU A 396 -4.45 -8.91 23.06
C GLU A 396 -3.37 -8.89 21.99
N VAL A 397 -2.15 -8.54 22.36
CA VAL A 397 -0.97 -8.59 21.51
C VAL A 397 -0.21 -9.88 21.81
N GLU A 398 -0.01 -10.74 20.81
CA GLU A 398 0.92 -11.88 20.86
C GLU A 398 2.25 -11.47 20.22
N PHE A 399 3.36 -11.81 20.86
CA PHE A 399 4.71 -11.53 20.39
C PHE A 399 5.39 -12.78 19.83
N THR A 400 6.32 -12.60 18.89
CA THR A 400 7.10 -13.70 18.32
C THR A 400 8.17 -14.25 19.28
N LEU A 401 8.60 -13.46 20.27
CA LEU A 401 9.54 -13.84 21.32
C LEU A 401 9.03 -13.34 22.69
N PRO A 402 9.44 -13.96 23.81
CA PRO A 402 9.05 -13.49 25.14
C PRO A 402 9.48 -12.03 25.38
N VAL A 403 8.56 -11.23 25.94
CA VAL A 403 8.80 -9.83 26.30
C VAL A 403 9.51 -9.69 27.64
N ASP A 404 10.23 -8.59 27.81
CA ASP A 404 10.58 -8.11 29.14
C ASP A 404 9.31 -7.62 29.83
N LYS A 405 8.92 -8.31 30.92
CA LYS A 405 7.65 -8.04 31.62
C LYS A 405 7.55 -6.61 32.12
N LYS A 406 8.66 -5.98 32.51
CA LYS A 406 8.66 -4.61 33.02
C LYS A 406 8.28 -3.62 31.93
N THR A 407 8.93 -3.68 30.77
CA THR A 407 8.57 -2.81 29.63
C THR A 407 7.16 -3.09 29.12
N ALA A 408 6.73 -4.36 29.11
CA ALA A 408 5.40 -4.74 28.67
C ALA A 408 4.27 -4.37 29.65
N GLN A 409 4.56 -4.16 30.93
CA GLN A 409 3.58 -3.67 31.91
C GLN A 409 3.52 -2.13 31.98
N ASP A 410 4.50 -1.44 31.40
CA ASP A 410 4.56 0.02 31.39
C ASP A 410 3.66 0.59 30.28
N ALA A 411 2.63 1.37 30.64
CA ALA A 411 1.77 1.99 29.63
C ALA A 411 2.50 3.03 28.78
N ALA A 412 3.60 3.61 29.25
CA ALA A 412 4.43 4.52 28.44
C ALA A 412 5.11 3.79 27.27
N SER A 413 5.17 2.45 27.29
CA SER A 413 5.65 1.66 26.16
C SER A 413 4.69 1.62 24.98
N TYR A 414 3.44 2.08 25.18
CA TYR A 414 2.37 1.98 24.21
C TYR A 414 1.72 3.35 23.93
N GLN A 415 1.19 3.52 22.73
CA GLN A 415 0.30 4.63 22.39
C GLN A 415 -0.84 4.11 21.52
N PHE A 416 -2.06 4.56 21.80
CA PHE A 416 -3.24 4.21 21.03
C PHE A 416 -3.93 5.46 20.50
N ASN A 417 -4.23 5.48 19.21
CA ASN A 417 -5.07 6.50 18.59
C ASN A 417 -6.12 5.84 17.71
N THR A 418 -7.32 6.41 17.65
CA THR A 418 -8.39 5.88 16.78
C THR A 418 -8.89 6.93 15.82
N PHE A 419 -9.21 6.53 14.59
CA PHE A 419 -9.71 7.41 13.54
C PHE A 419 -10.49 6.63 12.47
N THR A 420 -11.13 7.34 11.54
CA THR A 420 -11.80 6.73 10.38
C THR A 420 -11.73 7.67 9.17
N TYR A 421 -12.35 7.28 8.06
CA TYR A 421 -12.39 8.04 6.80
C TYR A 421 -13.83 8.38 6.41
N LYS A 422 -13.99 9.42 5.60
CA LYS A 422 -15.27 9.71 4.94
C LYS A 422 -15.49 8.74 3.77
N TYR A 423 -16.75 8.40 3.53
CA TYR A 423 -17.19 7.73 2.30
C TYR A 423 -17.96 8.73 1.44
N HIS A 424 -17.39 9.08 0.29
CA HIS A 424 -17.90 10.10 -0.62
C HIS A 424 -17.23 10.00 -2.00
N ARG A 425 -17.80 10.64 -3.01
CA ARG A 425 -17.25 10.63 -4.37
C ARG A 425 -15.90 11.35 -4.55
N THR A 426 -15.58 12.32 -3.69
CA THR A 426 -14.31 13.07 -3.78
C THR A 426 -13.11 12.12 -3.61
N TYR A 427 -12.02 12.41 -4.33
CA TYR A 427 -10.84 11.55 -4.34
C TYR A 427 -10.16 11.49 -2.97
N GLY A 428 -10.00 10.27 -2.46
CA GLY A 428 -9.39 10.00 -1.17
C GLY A 428 -10.20 10.56 -0.01
N SER A 429 -9.63 10.53 1.19
CA SER A 429 -10.26 11.14 2.36
C SER A 429 -9.20 11.54 3.39
N PRO A 430 -9.35 12.70 4.04
CA PRO A 430 -8.58 12.98 5.23
C PRO A 430 -8.92 11.98 6.33
N ILE A 431 -7.99 11.82 7.27
CA ILE A 431 -8.30 11.20 8.55
C ILE A 431 -9.34 12.08 9.26
N ILE A 432 -10.41 11.46 9.76
CA ILE A 432 -11.44 12.16 10.52
C ILE A 432 -11.68 11.50 11.87
N ARG A 433 -12.20 12.30 12.81
CA ARG A 433 -12.58 11.84 14.17
C ARG A 433 -11.43 11.14 14.90
N ALA A 434 -10.21 11.62 14.66
CA ALA A 434 -9.02 11.17 15.37
C ALA A 434 -9.16 11.45 16.88
N SER A 435 -8.83 10.47 17.71
CA SER A 435 -8.88 10.61 19.16
C SER A 435 -7.97 9.58 19.83
N GLU A 436 -7.11 10.03 20.75
CA GLU A 436 -6.27 9.13 21.54
C GLU A 436 -7.11 8.23 22.45
N ARG A 437 -6.66 7.00 22.70
CA ARG A 437 -7.27 6.07 23.66
C ARG A 437 -6.37 5.93 24.87
N VAL A 438 -6.97 5.83 26.05
CA VAL A 438 -6.26 5.76 27.32
C VAL A 438 -6.18 4.31 27.77
N ILE A 439 -4.97 3.86 28.09
CA ILE A 439 -4.73 2.53 28.65
C ILE A 439 -5.20 2.51 30.11
N LYS A 440 -6.03 1.53 30.46
CA LYS A 440 -6.58 1.35 31.82
C LYS A 440 -5.89 0.26 32.61
N HIS A 441 -5.41 -0.77 31.92
CA HIS A 441 -4.71 -1.89 32.52
C HIS A 441 -3.89 -2.62 31.45
N ILE A 442 -2.77 -3.22 31.85
CA ILE A 442 -2.01 -4.14 31.02
C ILE A 442 -1.73 -5.40 31.83
N GLN A 443 -2.12 -6.54 31.27
CA GLN A 443 -1.86 -7.87 31.83
C GLN A 443 -0.92 -8.62 30.90
N VAL A 444 0.28 -8.94 31.38
CA VAL A 444 1.28 -9.71 30.62
C VAL A 444 1.20 -11.18 31.05
N ALA A 445 1.10 -12.09 30.08
CA ALA A 445 1.04 -13.52 30.34
C ALA A 445 2.35 -14.03 30.96
N ASP A 446 2.27 -15.12 31.72
CA ASP A 446 3.42 -15.64 32.46
C ASP A 446 4.59 -16.06 31.56
N ASN A 447 4.28 -16.62 30.39
CA ASN A 447 5.26 -16.99 29.37
C ASN A 447 5.88 -15.78 28.63
N GLY A 448 5.40 -14.56 28.89
CA GLY A 448 5.87 -13.33 28.25
C GLY A 448 5.50 -13.23 26.77
N LEU A 449 4.68 -14.11 26.22
CA LEU A 449 4.33 -14.09 24.78
C LEU A 449 3.07 -13.27 24.48
N LYS A 450 2.33 -12.84 25.49
CA LYS A 450 1.10 -12.08 25.32
C LYS A 450 0.99 -10.92 26.27
N ALA A 451 0.42 -9.81 25.81
CA ALA A 451 -0.02 -8.69 26.62
C ALA A 451 -1.47 -8.34 26.27
N ARG A 452 -2.37 -8.44 27.25
CA ARG A 452 -3.75 -7.95 27.17
C ARG A 452 -3.80 -6.51 27.65
N ILE A 453 -4.20 -5.61 26.78
CA ILE A 453 -4.21 -4.17 26.98
C ILE A 453 -5.67 -3.72 27.01
N VAL A 454 -6.12 -3.23 28.16
CA VAL A 454 -7.47 -2.68 28.36
C VAL A 454 -7.45 -1.20 28.04
N LEU A 455 -8.40 -0.75 27.22
CA LEU A 455 -8.56 0.66 26.85
C LEU A 455 -9.79 1.27 27.52
N ASP A 456 -9.85 2.59 27.57
CA ASP A 456 -11.03 3.35 28.04
C ASP A 456 -12.28 3.02 27.22
N SER A 457 -12.11 2.83 25.91
CA SER A 457 -13.20 2.50 24.99
C SER A 457 -12.68 1.97 23.65
N LEU A 458 -13.49 1.11 23.03
CA LEU A 458 -13.33 0.67 21.65
C LEU A 458 -14.38 1.33 20.75
N LYS A 459 -14.04 1.62 19.50
CA LYS A 459 -14.95 2.23 18.51
C LYS A 459 -15.07 1.33 17.29
N LEU A 460 -16.28 0.85 17.02
CA LEU A 460 -16.62 0.06 15.84
C LEU A 460 -16.60 0.93 14.58
N GLY A 461 -16.10 0.39 13.47
CA GLY A 461 -15.92 1.10 12.20
C GLY A 461 -14.70 2.03 12.15
N TYR A 462 -13.82 1.94 13.15
CA TYR A 462 -12.62 2.75 13.26
C TYR A 462 -11.36 1.90 13.13
N ILE A 463 -10.30 2.59 12.74
CA ILE A 463 -8.94 2.11 12.76
C ILE A 463 -8.35 2.50 14.12
N HIS A 464 -7.67 1.57 14.77
CA HIS A 464 -6.91 1.78 16.00
C HIS A 464 -5.43 1.64 15.65
N GLU A 465 -4.72 2.77 15.64
CA GLU A 465 -3.25 2.79 15.60
C GLU A 465 -2.74 2.30 16.97
N ILE A 466 -1.84 1.32 16.91
CA ILE A 466 -1.21 0.71 18.07
C ILE A 466 0.29 0.88 17.89
N LYS A 467 0.89 1.75 18.69
CA LYS A 467 2.35 1.89 18.80
C LYS A 467 2.83 1.22 20.07
N ALA A 468 3.96 0.53 19.98
CA ALA A 468 4.55 -0.26 21.06
C ALA A 468 6.08 -0.01 21.15
N GLU A 469 6.53 1.22 20.89
CA GLU A 469 7.96 1.55 20.71
C GLU A 469 8.83 1.27 21.95
N GLY A 470 8.25 1.34 23.15
CA GLY A 470 8.96 1.08 24.41
C GLY A 470 9.16 -0.41 24.72
N ILE A 471 8.49 -1.30 23.99
CA ILE A 471 8.53 -2.74 24.26
C ILE A 471 9.89 -3.33 23.91
N ARG A 472 10.38 -4.20 24.80
CA ARG A 472 11.61 -4.97 24.63
C ARG A 472 11.32 -6.46 24.81
N SER A 473 12.08 -7.30 24.11
CA SER A 473 12.12 -8.74 24.40
C SER A 473 12.86 -8.99 25.72
N ALA A 474 12.72 -10.18 26.29
CA ALA A 474 13.50 -10.62 27.44
C ALA A 474 15.02 -10.57 27.18
N ALA A 475 15.44 -10.62 25.90
CA ALA A 475 16.83 -10.47 25.47
C ALA A 475 17.23 -9.01 25.15
N GLY A 476 16.36 -8.02 25.41
CA GLY A 476 16.64 -6.60 25.21
C GLY A 476 16.45 -6.09 23.78
N LEU A 477 16.04 -6.94 22.82
CA LEU A 477 15.72 -6.50 21.45
C LEU A 477 14.51 -5.58 21.44
N ALA A 478 14.57 -4.49 20.66
CA ALA A 478 13.40 -3.68 20.31
C ALA A 478 12.53 -4.40 19.27
N LEU A 479 11.24 -4.04 19.21
CA LEU A 479 10.36 -4.49 18.12
C LEU A 479 10.95 -4.06 16.77
N LEU A 480 11.00 -4.97 15.81
CA LEU A 480 11.42 -4.65 14.44
C LEU A 480 10.41 -3.69 13.79
N HIS A 481 9.12 -4.01 13.89
CA HIS A 481 8.04 -3.09 13.57
C HIS A 481 7.20 -2.82 14.82
N ASN A 482 7.22 -1.56 15.24
CA ASN A 482 6.63 -1.11 16.49
C ASN A 482 5.22 -0.51 16.34
N VAL A 483 4.63 -0.55 15.14
CA VAL A 483 3.32 0.04 14.84
C VAL A 483 2.44 -0.92 14.05
N GLY A 484 1.14 -0.91 14.32
CA GLY A 484 0.12 -1.56 13.50
C GLY A 484 -1.21 -0.80 13.52
N TYR A 485 -2.05 -1.06 12.51
CA TYR A 485 -3.34 -0.38 12.32
C TYR A 485 -4.49 -1.39 12.27
N TYR A 486 -5.19 -1.52 13.40
CA TYR A 486 -6.27 -2.49 13.57
C TYR A 486 -7.61 -1.90 13.11
N THR A 487 -8.29 -2.52 12.16
CA THR A 487 -9.66 -2.16 11.78
C THR A 487 -10.65 -2.95 12.62
N LEU A 488 -11.49 -2.28 13.42
CA LEU A 488 -12.44 -2.93 14.32
C LEU A 488 -13.85 -2.86 13.75
N ASN A 489 -14.38 -3.99 13.28
CA ASN A 489 -15.76 -4.08 12.80
C ASN A 489 -16.72 -4.59 13.87
N GLU A 490 -16.25 -5.47 14.75
CA GLU A 490 -16.98 -6.12 15.84
C GLU A 490 -16.14 -6.25 17.11
N ILE A 491 -16.84 -6.21 18.25
CA ILE A 491 -16.26 -6.52 19.56
C ILE A 491 -16.63 -7.98 19.90
N PRO A 492 -15.62 -8.84 20.15
CA PRO A 492 -15.87 -10.23 20.52
C PRO A 492 -16.55 -10.33 21.88
N ASP A 493 -17.28 -11.42 22.08
CA ASP A 493 -17.80 -11.78 23.40
C ASP A 493 -16.67 -12.33 24.28
N GLY A 494 -16.85 -12.31 25.60
CA GLY A 494 -15.87 -12.84 26.55
C GLY A 494 -15.84 -12.06 27.86
N GLU A 495 -15.01 -12.52 28.78
CA GLU A 495 -14.82 -11.86 30.08
C GLU A 495 -13.93 -10.62 29.96
N LYS A 496 -14.39 -9.52 30.54
CA LYS A 496 -13.61 -8.29 30.73
C LYS A 496 -12.74 -8.41 31.97
N ILE A 497 -11.59 -7.74 31.99
CA ILE A 497 -10.79 -7.60 33.20
C ILE A 497 -11.57 -6.70 34.18
N PRO A 498 -11.88 -7.17 35.39
CA PRO A 498 -12.62 -6.38 36.38
C PRO A 498 -11.93 -5.05 36.67
N THR A 499 -12.71 -3.97 36.80
CA THR A 499 -12.18 -2.63 37.08
C THR A 499 -11.41 -2.56 38.41
N SER A 500 -11.69 -3.47 39.36
CA SER A 500 -10.95 -3.62 40.61
C SER A 500 -9.49 -4.06 40.43
N GLN A 501 -9.15 -4.63 39.27
CA GLN A 501 -7.78 -5.03 38.91
C GLN A 501 -7.04 -3.94 38.12
N TRP A 502 -7.71 -2.83 37.78
CA TRP A 502 -7.10 -1.78 36.99
C TRP A 502 -6.07 -1.03 37.82
N ASN A 503 -4.82 -1.09 37.37
CA ASN A 503 -3.74 -0.27 37.91
C ASN A 503 -3.73 0.97 37.03
N VAL A 504 -4.42 2.03 37.46
CA VAL A 504 -4.59 3.26 36.67
C VAL A 504 -3.21 3.80 36.29
N VAL A 505 -2.83 3.63 35.02
CA VAL A 505 -1.59 4.23 34.51
C VAL A 505 -1.95 5.64 34.06
N ALA A 506 -1.45 6.64 34.79
CA ALA A 506 -1.61 8.02 34.38
C ALA A 506 -1.00 8.21 32.98
N PRO A 507 -1.64 8.97 32.08
CA PRO A 507 -1.06 9.23 30.77
C PRO A 507 0.27 9.95 30.95
N ALA A 508 1.30 9.50 30.22
CA ALA A 508 2.53 10.27 30.10
C ALA A 508 2.19 11.63 29.47
N GLN A 509 2.36 12.72 30.24
CA GLN A 509 2.30 14.07 29.71
C GLN A 509 3.46 14.27 28.73
N MET A 510 3.16 14.41 27.44
CA MET A 510 4.04 15.07 26.47
C MET A 510 3.25 16.19 25.79
N ALA A 511 3.93 17.32 25.57
CA ALA A 511 3.36 18.64 25.28
C ALA A 511 2.49 18.72 24.01
N ASP A 512 1.56 19.68 24.06
CA ASP A 512 0.62 20.14 23.01
C ASP A 512 -0.68 19.35 22.82
N ALA A 513 -1.39 19.11 23.93
CA ALA A 513 -2.83 18.84 23.93
C ALA A 513 -3.59 20.13 24.29
N ASN A 514 -3.75 21.04 23.33
CA ASN A 514 -4.74 22.12 23.41
C ASN A 514 -5.12 22.60 22.02
N ALA A 515 -6.13 21.97 21.42
CA ALA A 515 -7.21 22.67 20.72
C ALA A 515 -8.30 21.67 20.27
N HIS A 516 -9.55 22.12 20.36
CA HIS A 516 -10.75 21.57 19.72
C HIS A 516 -11.62 20.61 20.53
N ALA A 517 -12.12 21.11 21.66
CA ALA A 517 -13.51 20.87 22.03
C ALA A 517 -14.37 22.03 21.50
N GLY A 518 -15.41 21.70 20.73
CA GLY A 518 -16.43 22.63 20.26
C GLY A 518 -16.37 22.87 18.76
N HIS A 519 -17.37 22.37 18.03
CA HIS A 519 -18.25 23.16 17.17
C HIS A 519 -19.37 22.26 16.63
N THR A 520 -20.60 22.69 16.89
CA THR A 520 -21.86 22.15 16.36
C THR A 520 -22.05 22.54 14.90
N MET A 521 -22.69 21.65 14.14
CA MET A 521 -22.97 21.76 12.70
C MET A 521 -24.07 22.79 12.39
N PRO A 522 -24.04 23.40 11.18
CA PRO A 522 -25.25 23.48 10.36
C PRO A 522 -25.07 22.86 8.96
N ALA A 523 -26.22 22.62 8.32
CA ALA A 523 -26.45 21.77 7.16
C ALA A 523 -25.87 22.26 5.81
N ALA A 524 -25.91 21.32 4.87
CA ALA A 524 -25.35 21.29 3.52
C ALA A 524 -25.54 22.54 2.64
N THR A 525 -24.45 23.02 2.03
CA THR A 525 -24.33 23.29 0.58
C THR A 525 -22.90 23.67 0.19
N THR A 526 -22.51 23.28 -1.03
CA THR A 526 -21.31 23.70 -1.80
C THR A 526 -19.92 23.41 -1.25
N THR A 527 -19.20 22.60 -2.05
CA THR A 527 -17.76 22.30 -2.04
C THR A 527 -16.88 23.48 -1.66
N THR A 528 -16.32 23.44 -0.45
CA THR A 528 -15.17 24.24 -0.06
C THR A 528 -14.10 23.29 0.49
N PRO A 529 -12.81 23.41 0.08
CA PRO A 529 -11.73 22.63 0.66
C PRO A 529 -11.62 22.87 2.17
N ALA A 530 -11.11 21.86 2.90
CA ALA A 530 -10.86 21.94 4.33
C ALA A 530 -10.12 23.26 4.70
N LYS A 531 -10.61 23.96 5.73
CA LYS A 531 -10.00 25.21 6.23
C LYS A 531 -8.58 24.95 6.72
N ALA A 532 -7.59 25.20 5.87
CA ALA A 532 -6.19 25.34 6.26
C ALA A 532 -5.89 26.80 6.65
N SER A 533 -5.01 26.95 7.65
CA SER A 533 -4.54 28.22 8.21
C SER A 533 -3.94 29.16 7.15
N ASN A 534 -4.25 30.47 7.23
CA ASN A 534 -3.53 31.52 6.50
C ASN A 534 -2.05 31.53 6.92
N SER A 535 -1.19 30.94 6.09
CA SER A 535 0.26 30.94 6.25
C SER A 535 0.85 32.12 5.47
N PRO A 536 1.82 32.87 6.01
CA PRO A 536 2.56 33.88 5.24
C PRO A 536 3.23 33.34 3.96
N LYS A 537 3.41 32.02 3.88
CA LYS A 537 4.00 31.31 2.72
C LYS A 537 2.97 30.86 1.68
N ARG A 538 1.68 31.15 1.90
CA ARG A 538 0.57 30.85 0.98
C ARG A 538 -0.39 32.05 0.94
N VAL A 539 -0.15 32.95 -0.01
CA VAL A 539 -0.98 34.14 -0.23
C VAL A 539 -1.83 33.89 -1.49
N ILE A 540 -3.15 33.74 -1.34
CA ILE A 540 -4.07 33.35 -2.43
C ILE A 540 -4.83 34.54 -3.06
N GLU A 541 -4.74 35.70 -2.44
CA GLU A 541 -5.26 36.96 -2.97
C GLU A 541 -4.09 37.82 -3.41
N GLN A 542 -4.25 38.56 -4.51
CA GLN A 542 -3.19 39.45 -4.97
C GLN A 542 -2.91 40.51 -3.89
N PRO A 543 -1.65 40.72 -3.48
CA PRO A 543 -1.32 41.77 -2.53
C PRO A 543 -1.79 43.14 -3.02
N ALA A 544 -2.47 43.90 -2.15
CA ALA A 544 -3.06 45.19 -2.52
C ALA A 544 -2.04 46.22 -3.02
N ASN A 545 -0.77 46.09 -2.62
CA ASN A 545 0.33 46.93 -3.08
C ASN A 545 0.89 46.54 -4.46
N TRP A 546 0.29 45.57 -5.15
CA TRP A 546 0.61 45.20 -6.53
C TRP A 546 -0.35 45.91 -7.49
N SER A 547 -0.34 47.25 -7.50
CA SER A 547 -1.24 48.08 -8.30
C SER A 547 -1.13 47.83 -9.81
N ASN A 548 0.05 47.43 -10.30
CA ASN A 548 0.29 47.07 -11.70
C ASN A 548 0.14 45.56 -11.98
N GLY A 549 -0.37 44.79 -11.02
CA GLY A 549 -0.43 43.32 -11.10
C GLY A 549 0.92 42.64 -10.82
N PRO A 550 1.01 41.32 -11.07
CA PRO A 550 2.26 40.58 -11.01
C PRO A 550 3.19 40.95 -12.18
N ASP A 551 4.50 40.93 -11.95
CA ASP A 551 5.50 41.11 -13.00
C ASP A 551 5.56 39.90 -13.95
N GLN A 552 5.22 38.70 -13.45
CA GLN A 552 5.19 37.47 -14.23
C GLN A 552 4.08 36.52 -13.74
N VAL A 553 3.42 35.87 -14.70
CA VAL A 553 2.45 34.79 -14.45
C VAL A 553 3.06 33.46 -14.89
N ILE A 554 3.04 32.48 -14.01
CA ILE A 554 3.51 31.12 -14.26
C ILE A 554 2.30 30.20 -14.12
N ILE A 555 2.05 29.39 -15.15
CA ILE A 555 0.99 28.38 -15.14
C ILE A 555 1.69 27.02 -15.17
N LEU A 556 1.57 26.29 -14.07
CA LEU A 556 2.12 24.96 -13.89
C LEU A 556 0.99 23.95 -13.90
N GLY A 557 1.07 22.92 -14.73
CA GLY A 557 0.19 21.77 -14.75
C GLY A 557 0.86 20.50 -14.24
N THR A 558 0.13 19.40 -14.28
CA THR A 558 0.62 18.04 -14.03
C THR A 558 0.45 17.16 -15.27
N LYS A 559 1.24 16.09 -15.36
CA LYS A 559 1.10 15.06 -16.40
C LYS A 559 1.37 13.68 -15.80
N PRO A 560 0.84 12.60 -16.44
CA PRO A 560 0.99 11.24 -15.92
C PRO A 560 2.45 10.86 -15.61
N GLY A 561 2.61 10.05 -14.57
CA GLY A 561 3.92 9.57 -14.10
C GLY A 561 4.60 10.47 -13.07
N LEU A 562 3.83 11.13 -12.21
CA LEU A 562 4.28 12.04 -11.15
C LEU A 562 5.20 13.16 -11.65
N LYS A 563 4.73 13.92 -12.63
CA LYS A 563 5.52 15.01 -13.23
C LYS A 563 4.70 16.28 -13.29
N PHE A 564 5.39 17.41 -13.12
CA PHE A 564 4.89 18.68 -13.62
C PHE A 564 4.99 18.71 -15.15
N ASP A 565 4.10 19.45 -15.80
CA ASP A 565 4.15 19.64 -17.24
C ASP A 565 5.38 20.46 -17.68
N ILE A 566 5.77 21.44 -16.84
CA ILE A 566 6.95 22.31 -16.97
C ILE A 566 8.00 21.92 -15.92
N THR A 567 9.24 21.72 -16.36
CA THR A 567 10.37 21.34 -15.49
C THR A 567 11.28 22.51 -15.13
N ASP A 568 11.25 23.60 -15.90
CA ASP A 568 12.16 24.73 -15.74
C ASP A 568 11.40 26.04 -15.92
N VAL A 569 11.55 26.94 -14.97
CA VAL A 569 10.97 28.29 -14.99
C VAL A 569 12.05 29.29 -14.62
N GLN A 570 12.11 30.41 -15.33
CA GLN A 570 13.03 31.50 -15.02
C GLN A 570 12.25 32.71 -14.49
N VAL A 571 12.74 33.31 -13.40
CA VAL A 571 12.17 34.52 -12.77
C VAL A 571 13.27 35.50 -12.41
N LYS A 572 12.94 36.80 -12.34
CA LYS A 572 13.88 37.82 -11.89
C LYS A 572 13.89 37.93 -10.36
N ALA A 573 15.05 38.15 -9.76
CA ALA A 573 15.17 38.36 -8.32
C ALA A 573 14.28 39.52 -7.87
N GLY A 574 13.46 39.28 -6.84
CA GLY A 574 12.53 40.27 -6.29
C GLY A 574 11.30 40.59 -7.15
N SER A 575 11.07 39.91 -8.28
CA SER A 575 9.86 40.14 -9.08
C SER A 575 8.61 39.58 -8.41
N LYS A 576 7.47 40.23 -8.65
CA LYS A 576 6.14 39.84 -8.20
C LYS A 576 5.60 38.71 -9.06
N ILE A 577 5.42 37.52 -8.49
CA ILE A 577 5.01 36.32 -9.19
C ILE A 577 3.56 35.98 -8.87
N LYS A 578 2.75 35.72 -9.91
CA LYS A 578 1.50 34.97 -9.81
C LYS A 578 1.75 33.54 -10.29
N TRP A 579 1.62 32.58 -9.40
CA TRP A 579 1.81 31.16 -9.70
C TRP A 579 0.46 30.45 -9.68
N VAL A 580 0.04 29.93 -10.82
CA VAL A 580 -1.17 29.13 -10.98
C VAL A 580 -0.73 27.67 -11.08
N PHE A 581 -1.21 26.85 -10.16
CA PHE A 581 -0.99 25.40 -10.20
C PHE A 581 -2.31 24.71 -10.57
N ASN A 582 -2.29 23.97 -11.68
CA ASN A 582 -3.39 23.16 -12.19
C ASN A 582 -3.05 21.69 -11.95
N ASN A 583 -3.88 21.00 -11.17
CA ASN A 583 -3.76 19.57 -11.02
C ASN A 583 -4.64 18.87 -12.08
N ASN A 584 -4.03 18.53 -13.22
CA ASN A 584 -4.64 17.81 -14.34
C ASN A 584 -4.42 16.29 -14.26
N ASP A 585 -3.98 15.79 -13.10
CA ASP A 585 -3.70 14.36 -12.87
C ASP A 585 -4.89 13.68 -12.19
N ASP A 586 -4.85 12.35 -12.17
CA ASP A 586 -5.88 11.53 -11.53
C ASP A 586 -5.72 11.40 -10.00
N MET A 587 -4.82 12.18 -9.40
CA MET A 587 -4.46 12.08 -7.98
C MET A 587 -4.16 13.41 -7.32
N LEU A 588 -3.87 13.39 -6.02
CA LEU A 588 -3.57 14.57 -5.21
C LEU A 588 -2.14 15.07 -5.45
N HIS A 589 -2.00 16.37 -5.70
CA HIS A 589 -0.71 17.03 -5.85
C HIS A 589 -0.67 18.41 -5.20
N ASN A 590 0.49 18.82 -4.71
CA ASN A 590 0.77 20.20 -4.32
C ASN A 590 2.03 20.68 -5.05
N CYS A 591 2.30 21.99 -4.95
CA CYS A 591 3.54 22.59 -5.40
C CYS A 591 4.15 23.38 -4.25
N VAL A 592 5.31 22.92 -3.79
CA VAL A 592 6.07 23.52 -2.68
C VAL A 592 7.38 24.03 -3.24
N LEU A 593 7.63 25.34 -3.16
CA LEU A 593 8.88 25.96 -3.53
C LEU A 593 9.81 26.00 -2.32
N VAL A 594 11.03 25.47 -2.45
CA VAL A 594 11.98 25.31 -1.35
C VAL A 594 13.33 25.97 -1.62
N LYS A 595 14.12 26.14 -0.55
CA LYS A 595 15.51 26.60 -0.63
C LYS A 595 16.37 25.67 -1.49
N PRO A 596 17.43 26.18 -2.15
CA PRO A 596 18.34 25.38 -2.96
C PRO A 596 18.87 24.15 -2.19
N GLY A 597 18.85 22.98 -2.83
CA GLY A 597 19.37 21.74 -2.25
C GLY A 597 18.50 21.08 -1.16
N THR A 598 17.30 21.59 -0.87
CA THR A 598 16.49 21.11 0.27
C THR A 598 15.20 20.36 -0.12
N ALA A 599 15.02 20.01 -1.39
CA ALA A 599 13.81 19.34 -1.90
C ALA A 599 13.55 17.98 -1.21
N ASN A 600 14.51 17.04 -1.30
CA ASN A 600 14.33 15.72 -0.71
C ASN A 600 14.17 15.75 0.83
N PRO A 601 15.00 16.48 1.60
CA PRO A 601 14.78 16.63 3.04
C PRO A 601 13.40 17.20 3.40
N THR A 602 12.85 18.10 2.57
CA THR A 602 11.50 18.65 2.78
C THR A 602 10.44 17.59 2.49
N GLY A 603 10.59 16.81 1.42
CA GLY A 603 9.70 15.68 1.13
C GLY A 603 9.71 14.59 2.21
N GLU A 604 10.89 14.24 2.74
CA GLU A 604 11.03 13.31 3.86
C GLU A 604 10.37 13.85 5.14
N ALA A 605 10.52 15.15 5.42
CA ALA A 605 9.85 15.79 6.54
C ALA A 605 8.31 15.80 6.37
N ALA A 606 7.81 15.89 5.14
CA ALA A 606 6.38 15.78 4.84
C ALA A 606 5.83 14.37 5.14
N ILE A 607 6.58 13.33 4.78
CA ILE A 607 6.22 11.93 5.08
C ILE A 607 6.13 11.72 6.60
N LYS A 608 7.07 12.29 7.37
CA LYS A 608 7.14 12.18 8.83
C LYS A 608 6.00 12.88 9.58
N LEU A 609 5.13 13.64 8.89
CA LEU A 609 3.94 14.24 9.51
C LEU A 609 2.94 13.17 10.00
N GLY A 610 3.02 11.95 9.47
CA GLY A 610 2.19 10.83 9.92
C GLY A 610 0.70 11.13 9.77
N LEU A 611 -0.09 10.84 10.80
CA LEU A 611 -1.53 11.11 10.84
C LEU A 611 -1.89 12.60 10.67
N LYS A 612 -0.94 13.53 10.90
CA LYS A 612 -1.15 14.98 10.74
C LYS A 612 -0.94 15.48 9.31
N GLY A 613 -0.45 14.61 8.40
CA GLY A 613 -0.08 14.99 7.04
C GLY A 613 -1.20 15.70 6.29
N SER A 614 -2.40 15.12 6.29
CA SER A 614 -3.57 15.70 5.61
C SER A 614 -3.96 17.07 6.17
N ASP A 615 -4.01 17.23 7.50
CA ASP A 615 -4.35 18.50 8.14
C ASP A 615 -3.33 19.60 7.79
N MET A 616 -2.08 19.20 7.64
CA MET A 616 -0.96 20.07 7.27
C MET A 616 -0.76 20.19 5.75
N GLN A 617 -1.68 19.66 4.93
CA GLN A 617 -1.60 19.70 3.46
C GLN A 617 -0.31 19.07 2.90
N TYR A 618 0.29 18.15 3.67
CA TYR A 618 1.59 17.55 3.45
C TYR A 618 2.73 18.58 3.30
N VAL A 619 2.58 19.76 3.90
CA VAL A 619 3.62 20.79 3.94
C VAL A 619 4.22 20.83 5.37
N PRO A 620 5.47 20.39 5.56
CA PRO A 620 6.07 20.37 6.88
C PRO A 620 6.37 21.79 7.38
N LYS A 621 6.28 22.00 8.69
CA LYS A 621 6.73 23.24 9.34
C LYS A 621 8.26 23.30 9.27
N SER A 622 8.78 23.90 8.20
CA SER A 622 10.21 23.99 7.93
C SER A 622 10.60 25.38 7.41
N ALA A 623 11.81 25.82 7.79
CA ALA A 623 12.44 27.02 7.24
C ALA A 623 12.87 26.83 5.77
N ASN A 624 12.88 25.59 5.26
CA ASN A 624 13.22 25.27 3.88
C ASN A 624 12.08 25.56 2.91
N VAL A 625 10.83 25.47 3.37
CA VAL A 625 9.64 25.84 2.58
C VAL A 625 9.62 27.36 2.43
N LEU A 626 9.60 27.86 1.19
CA LEU A 626 9.51 29.29 0.89
C LEU A 626 8.07 29.68 0.60
N PHE A 627 7.45 28.98 -0.36
CA PHE A 627 6.07 29.21 -0.78
C PHE A 627 5.40 27.88 -1.08
N HIS A 628 4.08 27.80 -0.94
CA HIS A 628 3.38 26.56 -1.24
C HIS A 628 1.92 26.78 -1.63
N THR A 629 1.41 25.88 -2.45
CA THR A 629 -0.02 25.64 -2.59
C THR A 629 -0.51 24.74 -1.45
N ASN A 630 -1.82 24.58 -1.33
CA ASN A 630 -2.42 23.44 -0.65
C ASN A 630 -2.31 22.18 -1.52
N ILE A 631 -2.67 21.03 -0.95
CA ILE A 631 -2.88 19.82 -1.73
C ILE A 631 -4.17 19.98 -2.55
N LEU A 632 -4.07 19.78 -3.86
CA LEU A 632 -5.17 19.96 -4.81
C LEU A 632 -5.79 18.62 -5.17
N GLN A 633 -7.11 18.62 -5.30
CA GLN A 633 -7.88 17.49 -5.84
C GLN A 633 -7.63 17.34 -7.35
N PRO A 634 -7.90 16.15 -7.94
CA PRO A 634 -7.91 15.99 -9.39
C PRO A 634 -8.80 17.04 -10.06
N GLU A 635 -8.33 17.57 -11.19
CA GLU A 635 -9.02 18.59 -12.01
C GLU A 635 -9.34 19.90 -11.26
N THR A 636 -8.54 20.25 -10.25
CA THR A 636 -8.65 21.53 -9.54
C THR A 636 -7.39 22.38 -9.67
N SER A 637 -7.52 23.68 -9.41
CA SER A 637 -6.41 24.64 -9.49
C SER A 637 -6.36 25.57 -8.29
N GLU A 638 -5.16 26.09 -8.00
CA GLU A 638 -4.95 27.13 -7.02
C GLU A 638 -3.97 28.18 -7.54
N THR A 639 -4.21 29.43 -7.19
CA THR A 639 -3.29 30.53 -7.47
C THR A 639 -2.66 31.02 -6.16
N ILE A 640 -1.35 31.19 -6.16
CA ILE A 640 -0.60 31.86 -5.09
C ILE A 640 0.21 33.04 -5.62
N TYR A 641 0.45 34.02 -4.76
CA TYR A 641 1.21 35.23 -5.05
C TYR A 641 2.41 35.32 -4.14
N PHE A 642 3.59 35.60 -4.70
CA PHE A 642 4.80 35.79 -3.90
C PHE A 642 5.82 36.69 -4.59
N VAL A 643 6.73 37.26 -3.81
CA VAL A 643 7.92 37.93 -4.33
C VAL A 643 9.02 36.89 -4.50
N ALA A 644 9.58 36.79 -5.71
CA ALA A 644 10.67 35.87 -5.99
C ALA A 644 11.86 36.14 -5.05
N PRO A 645 12.60 35.09 -4.62
CA PRO A 645 13.78 35.27 -3.77
C PRO A 645 14.73 36.32 -4.31
N SER A 646 15.33 37.12 -3.42
CA SER A 646 16.29 38.17 -3.80
C SER A 646 17.66 37.60 -4.19
N GLU A 647 18.01 36.42 -3.68
CA GLU A 647 19.26 35.74 -4.01
C GLU A 647 19.11 34.93 -5.31
N PRO A 648 19.90 35.26 -6.37
CA PRO A 648 19.95 34.45 -7.57
C PRO A 648 20.41 33.03 -7.27
N GLY A 649 19.82 32.06 -7.97
CA GLY A 649 20.15 30.65 -7.76
C GLY A 649 19.09 29.71 -8.33
N ASP A 650 19.38 28.42 -8.22
CA ASP A 650 18.48 27.35 -8.62
C ASP A 650 17.65 26.91 -7.41
N TYR A 651 16.37 27.30 -7.41
CA TYR A 651 15.38 26.86 -6.43
C TYR A 651 14.61 25.68 -7.01
N THR A 652 14.07 24.83 -6.14
CA THR A 652 13.29 23.66 -6.56
C THR A 652 11.85 23.84 -6.15
N PHE A 653 10.92 23.63 -7.07
CA PHE A 653 9.53 23.35 -6.72
C PHE A 653 9.28 21.86 -6.82
N LEU A 654 8.56 21.29 -5.85
CA LEU A 654 8.31 19.87 -5.76
C LEU A 654 6.89 19.58 -5.26
N CYS A 655 6.38 18.38 -5.56
CA CYS A 655 5.22 17.83 -4.86
C CYS A 655 5.69 17.11 -3.59
N THR A 656 5.17 17.52 -2.43
CA THR A 656 5.48 16.90 -1.13
C THR A 656 4.40 15.93 -0.67
N PHE A 657 3.40 15.63 -1.52
CA PHE A 657 2.53 14.50 -1.27
C PHE A 657 3.39 13.22 -1.11
N PRO A 658 3.13 12.38 -0.10
CA PRO A 658 4.05 11.31 0.24
C PRO A 658 4.37 10.38 -0.94
N GLY A 659 5.67 10.10 -1.12
CA GLY A 659 6.19 9.33 -2.25
C GLY A 659 6.46 10.13 -3.54
N HIS A 660 5.98 11.38 -3.67
CA HIS A 660 6.13 12.13 -4.94
C HIS A 660 7.43 12.92 -5.03
N HIS A 661 7.95 13.37 -3.90
CA HIS A 661 9.01 14.38 -3.84
C HIS A 661 10.30 14.00 -4.58
N THR A 662 10.60 12.71 -4.74
CA THR A 662 11.81 12.25 -5.44
C THR A 662 11.73 12.38 -6.96
N LEU A 663 10.51 12.42 -7.52
CA LEU A 663 10.26 12.29 -8.97
C LEU A 663 9.51 13.49 -9.53
N MET A 664 8.64 14.11 -8.74
CA MET A 664 7.85 15.26 -9.12
C MET A 664 8.52 16.56 -8.67
N GLN A 665 9.55 16.97 -9.41
CA GLN A 665 10.30 18.20 -9.18
C GLN A 665 10.43 19.02 -10.46
N GLY A 666 10.60 20.33 -10.30
CA GLY A 666 11.08 21.23 -11.33
C GLY A 666 11.94 22.34 -10.71
N LYS A 667 12.61 23.10 -11.56
CA LYS A 667 13.58 24.13 -11.20
C LYS A 667 13.01 25.52 -11.47
N MET A 668 13.06 26.38 -10.47
CA MET A 668 12.87 27.82 -10.63
C MET A 668 14.23 28.52 -10.55
N LYS A 669 14.72 28.98 -11.70
CA LYS A 669 15.97 29.73 -11.80
C LYS A 669 15.72 31.21 -11.53
N VAL A 670 16.28 31.73 -10.45
CA VAL A 670 16.24 33.15 -10.10
C VAL A 670 17.45 33.84 -10.70
N THR A 671 17.22 34.80 -11.61
CA THR A 671 18.27 35.58 -12.27
C THR A 671 18.26 37.05 -11.86
N LYS A 672 19.38 37.74 -12.04
CA LYS A 672 19.51 39.17 -11.75
C LYS A 672 18.60 40.04 -12.63
#